data_AF-A0A158M4V0-F1
#
_entry.id   AF-A0A158M4V0-F1
#
_cell.length_a   1.000
_cell.length_b   1.000
_cell.length_c   1.000
_cell.angle_alpha   90.00
_cell.angle_beta   90.00
_cell.angle_gamma   90.00
#
_symmetry.space_group_name_H-M   'P 1'
#
loop_
_entity.id
_entity.type
_entity.pdbx_description
1 polymer ?
#
loop_
_entity_poly.entity_id
_entity_poly.type
_entity_poly.pdbx_seq_one_letter_code
_entity_poly.pdbx_strand_id
1 'polypeptide(L)'
;MSARPAAVDSDAAETAEWRDALSSLFEAEGGERASYVLDCLLEHAGKLGVKLPRNASTPYLNTIGRAEEPAFPGDLDLEARLAGINRWNALAMVVRANQAHGELGGHIASYASEADLFEVGFNHFFRAGLAGRGSDLVYMQPHSAPGIYARAFLEGFLEEEDLALFRQEIAARAQGRRGLSSYPHPWLMPDFWQFPTGSMGIGPINAIYQARYMRYLEHRGLATESDRRVWGIFGDGEMDEPESIAALTLAAREKLDNLVFVINCNLQRLDGPVRGNGRIIDELETLYAGAEWNVIKLLWGGDWDALFAADDQEALARAFSHTVDGQFQTFAAKDGAYNREHFFGQNPALAALVADLDDGAIDRLRRGGHDMVKIHAAYHRAVRHRGQPTVILAQTKKGFGMGAAGQGRMTTHQQKKLDDQALLAFRDRFALPLSDDDCLNLRFYRPAADSRELRHLHARRRALGGYIPRRSRGDRSLATPPATEFAPFALHAQGKEMSSTMAVVRMLTQLLKHPELGPRMVPIVADEARTFGMANLFRQIGIYSAQGQLYEPEDIGSVLSYREARDGQILEEGITEAGAISSWTAAASSYSTHDLPTLPFYIYYSMFGFQRIGDLIWAAADQRCRGFLIGATSGRSTLGGEGLQHQDGASHLIASTVPNCRAYDPAYAYEVAVIVEAGMRRMLGEQHDEFYYLTVTNENLPQPDMPAHAAQGILRGMYCVHRPQKALLRLLGAGPMLPEAEAAAELLRQRYDVQAEVWSVTSFSELARDGRRAERKAALGLEGEPAWLHQCLNTDLPTVAVSDYVRAVPDQIRAWVPGHYRTLGTDGFGRSDTRARLRDFFEIGAEWIVLHALDLLCNQDSTWQAARDDQRSRLTIRQTAAWLN
;
A
#
# COMPACT_ATOMS: atom_id res chain seq x y z
N MET A 1 -29.64 -13.79 10.44
CA MET A 1 -30.43 -14.52 9.41
C MET A 1 -31.28 -15.57 10.12
N SER A 2 -32.57 -15.69 9.79
CA SER A 2 -33.45 -16.70 10.40
C SER A 2 -32.93 -18.10 10.08
N ALA A 3 -32.68 -18.91 11.11
CA ALA A 3 -32.37 -20.32 10.94
C ALA A 3 -33.46 -20.95 10.08
N ARG A 4 -33.08 -21.57 8.95
CA ARG A 4 -33.98 -22.54 8.33
C ARG A 4 -34.16 -23.66 9.37
N PRO A 5 -35.39 -24.07 9.71
CA PRO A 5 -35.57 -25.28 10.50
C PRO A 5 -34.85 -26.42 9.79
N ALA A 6 -34.22 -27.32 10.56
CA ALA A 6 -33.64 -28.54 10.01
C ALA A 6 -34.70 -29.18 9.11
N ALA A 7 -34.41 -29.25 7.81
CA ALA A 7 -35.34 -29.84 6.85
C ALA A 7 -35.60 -31.27 7.33
N VAL A 8 -36.84 -31.59 7.65
CA VAL A 8 -37.25 -32.97 7.89
C VAL A 8 -37.05 -33.69 6.57
N ASP A 9 -36.11 -34.63 6.55
CA ASP A 9 -35.88 -35.47 5.38
C ASP A 9 -37.16 -36.29 5.14
N SER A 10 -37.82 -36.01 4.02
CA SER A 10 -39.08 -36.66 3.66
C SER A 10 -38.88 -38.12 3.28
N ASP A 11 -37.65 -38.51 2.90
CA ASP A 11 -37.28 -39.89 2.56
C ASP A 11 -35.81 -40.16 2.91
N ALA A 12 -35.57 -40.50 4.18
CA ALA A 12 -34.23 -40.79 4.68
C ALA A 12 -33.58 -42.03 4.03
N ALA A 13 -34.37 -42.95 3.46
CA ALA A 13 -33.84 -44.11 2.77
C ALA A 13 -33.26 -43.74 1.41
N GLU A 14 -34.00 -42.93 0.63
CA GLU A 14 -33.51 -42.41 -0.65
C GLU A 14 -32.24 -41.55 -0.43
N THR A 15 -32.25 -40.67 0.57
CA THR A 15 -31.06 -39.85 0.90
C THR A 15 -29.86 -40.71 1.29
N ALA A 16 -30.06 -41.81 2.01
CA ALA A 16 -29.00 -42.76 2.36
C ALA A 16 -28.43 -43.45 1.10
N GLU A 17 -29.27 -43.88 0.16
CA GLU A 17 -28.81 -44.51 -1.08
C GLU A 17 -27.91 -43.58 -1.90
N TRP A 18 -28.26 -42.29 -2.03
CA TRP A 18 -27.42 -41.30 -2.72
C TRP A 18 -26.08 -41.08 -2.00
N ARG A 19 -26.07 -41.06 -0.67
CA ARG A 19 -24.84 -40.94 0.13
C ARG A 19 -23.95 -42.16 0.01
N ASP A 20 -24.54 -43.36 0.05
CA ASP A 20 -23.83 -44.62 -0.11
C ASP A 20 -23.24 -44.76 -1.52
N ALA A 21 -23.98 -44.33 -2.55
CA ALA A 21 -23.49 -44.29 -3.93
C ALA A 21 -22.27 -43.36 -4.08
N LEU A 22 -22.31 -42.16 -3.48
CA LEU A 22 -21.18 -41.24 -3.50
C LEU A 22 -19.98 -41.79 -2.70
N SER A 23 -20.23 -42.39 -1.54
CA SER A 23 -19.18 -42.96 -0.68
C SER A 23 -18.50 -44.14 -1.37
N SER A 24 -19.28 -45.03 -1.98
CA SER A 24 -18.78 -46.16 -2.78
C SER A 24 -17.94 -45.68 -3.97
N LEU A 25 -18.36 -44.63 -4.68
CA LEU A 25 -17.58 -44.02 -5.76
C LEU A 25 -16.24 -43.47 -5.24
N PHE A 26 -16.26 -42.77 -4.11
CA PHE A 26 -15.05 -42.22 -3.49
C PHE A 26 -14.09 -43.32 -3.05
N GLU A 27 -14.58 -44.39 -2.43
CA GLU A 27 -13.76 -45.53 -2.01
C GLU A 27 -13.17 -46.30 -3.19
N ALA A 28 -13.92 -46.42 -4.29
CA ALA A 28 -13.50 -47.18 -5.47
C ALA A 28 -12.56 -46.40 -6.42
N GLU A 29 -12.87 -45.12 -6.69
CA GLU A 29 -12.18 -44.31 -7.72
C GLU A 29 -11.53 -43.03 -7.18
N GLY A 30 -11.72 -42.69 -5.90
CA GLY A 30 -11.07 -41.56 -5.24
C GLY A 30 -11.78 -40.20 -5.41
N GLY A 31 -11.19 -39.18 -4.78
CA GLY A 31 -11.78 -37.84 -4.69
C GLY A 31 -11.97 -37.11 -6.02
N GLU A 32 -11.00 -37.20 -6.94
CA GLU A 32 -11.09 -36.52 -8.24
C GLU A 32 -12.31 -36.97 -9.05
N ARG A 33 -12.59 -38.28 -9.06
CA ARG A 33 -13.75 -38.84 -9.75
C ARG A 33 -15.06 -38.41 -9.08
N ALA A 34 -15.12 -38.48 -7.75
CA ALA A 34 -16.29 -38.06 -6.98
C ALA A 34 -16.63 -36.58 -7.25
N SER A 35 -15.62 -35.70 -7.25
CA SER A 35 -15.78 -34.28 -7.60
C SER A 35 -16.32 -34.10 -9.03
N TYR A 36 -15.74 -34.78 -10.01
CA TYR A 36 -16.21 -34.70 -11.40
C TYR A 36 -17.70 -35.09 -11.55
N VAL A 37 -18.13 -36.18 -10.88
CA VAL A 37 -19.53 -36.62 -10.94
C VAL A 37 -20.46 -35.61 -10.25
N LEU A 38 -20.05 -35.06 -9.12
CA LEU A 38 -20.80 -33.99 -8.45
C LEU A 38 -20.96 -32.76 -9.34
N ASP A 39 -19.91 -32.33 -10.04
CA ASP A 39 -19.98 -31.22 -10.99
C ASP A 39 -20.99 -31.48 -12.11
N CYS A 40 -20.98 -32.69 -12.69
CA CYS A 40 -21.98 -33.10 -13.69
C CYS A 40 -23.41 -33.06 -13.12
N LEU A 41 -23.61 -33.52 -11.87
CA LEU A 41 -24.92 -33.49 -11.21
C LEU A 41 -25.38 -32.06 -10.91
N LEU A 42 -24.48 -31.17 -10.49
CA LEU A 42 -24.78 -29.76 -10.24
C LEU A 42 -25.14 -29.03 -11.55
N GLU A 43 -24.40 -29.28 -12.63
CA GLU A 43 -24.72 -28.75 -13.96
C GLU A 43 -26.10 -29.23 -14.43
N HIS A 44 -26.41 -30.52 -14.23
CA HIS A 44 -27.71 -31.09 -14.56
C HIS A 44 -28.83 -30.50 -13.69
N ALA A 45 -28.61 -30.35 -12.39
CA ALA A 45 -29.56 -29.71 -11.47
C ALA A 45 -29.84 -28.26 -11.87
N GLY A 46 -28.83 -27.53 -12.35
CA GLY A 46 -28.99 -26.20 -12.93
C GLY A 46 -29.90 -26.19 -14.16
N LYS A 47 -29.74 -27.16 -15.08
CA LYS A 47 -30.64 -27.35 -16.25
C LYS A 47 -32.07 -27.69 -15.84
N LEU A 48 -32.26 -28.39 -14.72
CA LEU A 48 -33.57 -28.70 -14.14
C LEU A 48 -34.19 -27.52 -13.37
N GLY A 49 -33.48 -26.39 -13.21
CA GLY A 49 -33.96 -25.21 -12.49
C GLY A 49 -33.90 -25.34 -10.95
N VAL A 50 -33.13 -26.30 -10.43
CA VAL A 50 -32.94 -26.49 -8.99
C VAL A 50 -32.14 -25.32 -8.42
N LYS A 51 -32.70 -24.60 -7.43
CA LYS A 51 -32.00 -23.53 -6.71
C LYS A 51 -31.11 -24.13 -5.62
N LEU A 52 -29.83 -24.34 -5.93
CA LEU A 52 -28.84 -24.81 -4.97
C LEU A 52 -28.65 -23.80 -3.82
N PRO A 53 -28.58 -24.24 -2.54
CA PRO A 53 -28.23 -23.37 -1.42
C PRO A 53 -26.85 -22.73 -1.65
N ARG A 54 -26.75 -21.41 -1.51
CA ARG A 54 -25.53 -20.63 -1.81
C ARG A 54 -24.41 -20.71 -0.76
N ASN A 55 -24.56 -21.49 0.31
CA ASN A 55 -23.54 -21.57 1.34
C ASN A 55 -22.53 -22.66 0.98
N ALA A 56 -21.49 -22.26 0.24
CA ALA A 56 -20.38 -23.10 -0.20
C ALA A 56 -19.25 -23.21 0.85
N SER A 57 -19.52 -22.91 2.14
CA SER A 57 -18.55 -23.08 3.21
C SER A 57 -18.44 -24.56 3.60
N THR A 58 -17.23 -25.10 3.65
CA THR A 58 -17.02 -26.46 4.16
C THR A 58 -17.35 -26.53 5.66
N PRO A 59 -17.52 -27.73 6.26
CA PRO A 59 -17.73 -27.86 7.70
C PRO A 59 -16.69 -27.08 8.52
N TYR A 60 -17.05 -26.62 9.72
CA TYR A 60 -16.17 -25.81 10.59
C TYR A 60 -15.09 -26.69 11.27
N LEU A 61 -14.27 -27.33 10.44
CA LEU A 61 -13.19 -28.24 10.77
C LEU A 61 -11.89 -27.81 10.06
N ASN A 62 -10.77 -28.43 10.43
CA ASN A 62 -9.51 -28.25 9.73
C ASN A 62 -9.62 -28.76 8.29
N THR A 63 -9.08 -28.00 7.32
CA THR A 63 -9.00 -28.46 5.93
C THR A 63 -8.07 -29.67 5.77
N ILE A 64 -7.01 -29.76 6.60
CA ILE A 64 -6.05 -30.86 6.58
C ILE A 64 -6.37 -31.79 7.75
N GLY A 65 -6.84 -33.00 7.45
CA GLY A 65 -7.08 -34.03 8.45
C GLY A 65 -5.78 -34.63 9.00
N ARG A 66 -5.86 -35.28 10.17
CA ARG A 66 -4.69 -35.89 10.84
C ARG A 66 -3.93 -36.88 9.96
N ALA A 67 -4.62 -37.64 9.12
CA ALA A 67 -3.99 -38.63 8.24
C ALA A 67 -3.14 -38.00 7.12
N GLU A 68 -3.42 -36.74 6.76
CA GLU A 68 -2.69 -35.98 5.73
C GLU A 68 -1.63 -35.03 6.31
N GLU A 69 -1.50 -35.00 7.64
CA GLU A 69 -0.58 -34.12 8.34
C GLU A 69 0.88 -34.57 8.12
N PRO A 70 1.75 -33.69 7.59
CA PRO A 70 3.16 -34.03 7.44
C PRO A 70 3.84 -34.05 8.81
N ALA A 71 4.87 -34.89 8.96
CA ALA A 71 5.72 -34.88 10.15
C ALA A 71 6.32 -33.49 10.39
N PHE A 72 6.28 -33.03 11.64
CA PHE A 72 6.89 -31.76 12.03
C PHE A 72 8.42 -31.85 11.95
N PRO A 73 9.10 -30.97 11.21
CA PRO A 73 10.54 -31.10 10.93
C PRO A 73 11.46 -30.50 12.00
N GLY A 74 10.90 -29.81 13.00
CA GLY A 74 11.65 -29.11 14.06
C GLY A 74 11.64 -29.82 15.42
N ASP A 75 12.23 -29.18 16.41
CA ASP A 75 12.15 -29.57 17.82
C ASP A 75 11.03 -28.75 18.47
N LEU A 76 9.86 -29.37 18.66
CA LEU A 76 8.66 -28.69 19.17
C LEU A 76 8.89 -28.05 20.55
N ASP A 77 9.63 -28.71 21.43
CA ASP A 77 9.89 -28.20 22.77
C ASP A 77 10.78 -26.95 22.73
N LEU A 78 11.82 -26.96 21.91
CA LEU A 78 12.70 -25.79 21.74
C LEU A 78 11.99 -24.63 21.06
N GLU A 79 11.19 -24.90 20.01
CA GLU A 79 10.47 -23.87 19.28
C GLU A 79 9.35 -23.25 20.14
N ALA A 80 8.64 -24.05 20.94
CA ALA A 80 7.66 -23.56 21.91
C ALA A 80 8.32 -22.67 22.99
N ARG A 81 9.51 -23.05 23.49
CA ARG A 81 10.29 -22.21 24.41
C ARG A 81 10.68 -20.88 23.76
N LEU A 82 11.19 -20.89 22.54
CA LEU A 82 11.55 -19.67 21.80
C LEU A 82 10.33 -18.75 21.62
N ALA A 83 9.17 -19.31 21.24
CA ALA A 83 7.93 -18.54 21.16
C ALA A 83 7.52 -17.94 22.51
N GLY A 84 7.68 -18.68 23.61
CA GLY A 84 7.46 -18.17 24.97
C GLY A 84 8.38 -16.99 25.32
N ILE A 85 9.67 -17.09 24.99
CA ILE A 85 10.65 -16.03 25.24
C ILE A 85 10.30 -14.77 24.42
N ASN A 86 9.98 -14.94 23.13
CA ASN A 86 9.58 -13.83 22.26
C ASN A 86 8.33 -13.12 22.79
N ARG A 87 7.33 -13.89 23.26
CA ARG A 87 6.12 -13.38 23.91
C ARG A 87 6.44 -12.55 25.15
N TRP A 88 7.33 -13.03 26.02
CA TRP A 88 7.77 -12.28 27.20
C TRP A 88 8.48 -10.98 26.84
N ASN A 89 9.48 -11.04 25.96
CA ASN A 89 10.24 -9.85 25.58
C ASN A 89 9.34 -8.79 24.92
N ALA A 90 8.38 -9.21 24.09
CA ALA A 90 7.38 -8.32 23.51
C ALA A 90 6.48 -7.67 24.59
N LEU A 91 6.02 -8.46 25.56
CA LEU A 91 5.22 -7.99 26.69
C LEU A 91 6.02 -7.00 27.55
N ALA A 92 7.21 -7.38 28.00
CA ALA A 92 8.08 -6.56 28.84
C ALA A 92 8.41 -5.23 28.15
N MET A 93 8.63 -5.24 26.83
CA MET A 93 8.91 -4.04 26.05
C MET A 93 7.76 -3.03 26.10
N VAL A 94 6.53 -3.50 25.87
CA VAL A 94 5.34 -2.64 25.89
C VAL A 94 5.03 -2.16 27.30
N VAL A 95 5.09 -3.05 28.30
CA VAL A 95 4.79 -2.67 29.70
C VAL A 95 5.83 -1.67 30.21
N ARG A 96 7.14 -1.88 29.98
CA ARG A 96 8.20 -0.92 30.34
C ARG A 96 7.98 0.44 29.71
N ALA A 97 7.66 0.48 28.40
CA ALA A 97 7.38 1.73 27.71
C ALA A 97 6.22 2.51 28.35
N ASN A 98 5.13 1.82 28.71
CA ASN A 98 3.96 2.45 29.33
C ASN A 98 4.11 2.75 30.83
N GLN A 99 5.04 2.10 31.53
CA GLN A 99 5.44 2.48 32.89
C GLN A 99 6.28 3.77 32.88
N ALA A 100 7.18 3.92 31.91
CA ALA A 100 7.99 5.13 31.76
C ALA A 100 7.15 6.31 31.22
N HIS A 101 6.33 6.06 30.19
CA HIS A 101 5.55 7.07 29.47
C HIS A 101 4.21 6.47 29.00
N GLY A 102 3.13 6.75 29.72
CA GLY A 102 1.82 6.12 29.50
C GLY A 102 1.18 6.42 28.14
N GLU A 103 1.60 7.50 27.47
CA GLU A 103 1.11 7.93 26.17
C GLU A 103 1.72 7.17 24.98
N LEU A 104 2.85 6.46 25.16
CA LEU A 104 3.53 5.78 24.05
C LEU A 104 2.68 4.66 23.44
N GLY A 105 1.86 3.99 24.24
CA GLY A 105 1.04 2.87 23.78
C GLY A 105 1.84 1.62 23.39
N GLY A 106 1.33 0.85 22.44
CA GLY A 106 1.85 -0.48 22.09
C GLY A 106 0.82 -1.58 22.33
N HIS A 107 1.06 -2.76 21.74
CA HIS A 107 0.09 -3.85 21.69
C HIS A 107 0.75 -5.14 22.15
N ILE A 108 0.21 -5.77 23.20
CA ILE A 108 0.69 -7.07 23.70
C ILE A 108 -0.12 -8.19 23.07
N ALA A 109 -1.44 -8.00 23.04
CA ALA A 109 -2.39 -9.07 22.72
C ALA A 109 -2.40 -9.52 21.25
N SER A 110 -2.06 -8.63 20.32
CA SER A 110 -2.00 -8.96 18.88
C SER A 110 -0.90 -9.98 18.65
N TYR A 111 0.35 -9.62 18.99
CA TYR A 111 1.50 -10.52 18.84
C TYR A 111 1.31 -11.82 19.63
N ALA A 112 0.79 -11.76 20.85
CA ALA A 112 0.53 -12.96 21.65
C ALA A 112 -0.35 -14.00 20.90
N SER A 113 -1.31 -13.52 20.10
CA SER A 113 -2.23 -14.37 19.33
C SER A 113 -1.61 -15.03 18.09
N GLU A 114 -0.52 -14.47 17.57
CA GLU A 114 0.09 -14.87 16.28
C GLU A 114 1.56 -15.29 16.43
N ALA A 115 2.11 -15.29 17.64
CA ALA A 115 3.51 -15.63 17.88
C ALA A 115 3.89 -17.02 17.34
N ASP A 116 2.99 -18.01 17.43
CA ASP A 116 3.25 -19.36 16.88
C ASP A 116 3.20 -19.37 15.34
N LEU A 117 2.33 -18.56 14.72
CA LEU A 117 2.27 -18.37 13.26
C LEU A 117 3.59 -17.81 12.74
N PHE A 118 4.11 -16.78 13.40
CA PHE A 118 5.42 -16.21 13.08
C PHE A 118 6.56 -17.19 13.38
N GLU A 119 6.57 -17.85 14.53
CA GLU A 119 7.65 -18.76 14.95
C GLU A 119 7.83 -19.91 13.96
N VAL A 120 6.74 -20.57 13.55
CA VAL A 120 6.77 -21.62 12.52
C VAL A 120 7.25 -21.05 11.19
N GLY A 121 6.76 -19.87 10.80
CA GLY A 121 7.22 -19.16 9.62
C GLY A 121 8.74 -18.92 9.63
N PHE A 122 9.28 -18.34 10.70
CA PHE A 122 10.70 -18.06 10.81
C PHE A 122 11.57 -19.31 10.94
N ASN A 123 11.08 -20.39 11.54
CA ASN A 123 11.87 -21.61 11.66
C ASN A 123 11.88 -22.41 10.36
N HIS A 124 10.78 -22.43 9.59
CA HIS A 124 10.62 -23.42 8.51
C HIS A 124 10.34 -22.85 7.12
N PHE A 125 9.88 -21.60 6.99
CA PHE A 125 9.33 -21.12 5.72
C PHE A 125 9.93 -19.81 5.21
N PHE A 126 10.07 -18.79 6.05
CA PHE A 126 10.45 -17.47 5.57
C PHE A 126 11.94 -17.40 5.26
N ARG A 127 12.29 -17.43 3.97
CA ARG A 127 13.68 -17.45 3.52
C ARG A 127 14.24 -16.04 3.41
N ALA A 128 15.38 -15.82 4.04
CA ALA A 128 16.25 -14.71 3.68
C ALA A 128 16.99 -15.03 2.36
N GLY A 129 17.47 -14.00 1.68
CA GLY A 129 18.21 -14.18 0.44
C GLY A 129 19.59 -14.81 0.68
N LEU A 130 19.98 -15.75 -0.18
CA LEU A 130 21.37 -16.21 -0.31
C LEU A 130 22.01 -15.49 -1.50
N ALA A 131 23.35 -15.51 -1.62
CA ALA A 131 24.01 -14.94 -2.80
C ALA A 131 23.40 -15.53 -4.11
N GLY A 132 22.80 -14.68 -4.94
CA GLY A 132 22.12 -15.08 -6.18
C GLY A 132 20.66 -15.54 -6.07
N ARG A 133 20.05 -15.56 -4.87
CA ARG A 133 18.62 -15.86 -4.65
C ARG A 133 18.01 -14.82 -3.70
N GLY A 134 16.99 -14.07 -4.15
CA GLY A 134 16.32 -13.07 -3.31
C GLY A 134 15.52 -13.67 -2.15
N SER A 135 15.20 -12.87 -1.14
CA SER A 135 14.40 -13.31 0.02
C SER A 135 12.93 -13.49 -0.31
N ASP A 136 12.23 -14.31 0.48
CA ASP A 136 10.77 -14.18 0.59
C ASP A 136 10.43 -12.77 1.11
N LEU A 137 9.24 -12.29 0.77
CA LEU A 137 8.75 -10.96 1.11
C LEU A 137 7.61 -11.11 2.13
N VAL A 138 7.80 -10.62 3.35
CA VAL A 138 6.82 -10.82 4.44
C VAL A 138 6.21 -9.49 4.83
N TYR A 139 4.93 -9.31 4.51
CA TYR A 139 4.09 -8.21 4.96
C TYR A 139 3.58 -8.55 6.37
N MET A 140 4.29 -8.03 7.37
CA MET A 140 4.03 -8.33 8.78
C MET A 140 2.90 -7.45 9.32
N GLN A 141 1.94 -8.02 10.04
CA GLN A 141 0.89 -7.26 10.71
C GLN A 141 1.53 -6.15 11.58
N PRO A 142 1.11 -4.87 11.49
CA PRO A 142 1.84 -3.79 12.12
C PRO A 142 1.92 -3.92 13.65
N HIS A 143 0.83 -4.37 14.27
CA HIS A 143 0.72 -4.56 15.71
C HIS A 143 1.53 -5.75 16.26
N SER A 144 2.14 -6.55 15.38
CA SER A 144 3.08 -7.63 15.73
C SER A 144 4.50 -7.12 16.03
N ALA A 145 4.81 -5.86 15.70
CA ALA A 145 6.17 -5.30 15.73
C ALA A 145 6.96 -5.57 17.03
N PRO A 146 6.40 -5.46 18.25
CA PRO A 146 7.13 -5.79 19.48
C PRO A 146 7.69 -7.22 19.50
N GLY A 147 6.96 -8.18 18.92
CA GLY A 147 7.40 -9.56 18.80
C GLY A 147 8.50 -9.77 17.76
N ILE A 148 8.43 -9.04 16.65
CA ILE A 148 9.49 -9.07 15.64
C ILE A 148 10.79 -8.47 16.19
N TYR A 149 10.69 -7.38 16.98
CA TYR A 149 11.83 -6.82 17.71
C TYR A 149 12.36 -7.77 18.78
N ALA A 150 11.49 -8.43 19.55
CA ALA A 150 11.89 -9.45 20.52
C ALA A 150 12.68 -10.58 19.86
N ARG A 151 12.24 -11.06 18.69
CA ARG A 151 12.98 -12.07 17.93
C ARG A 151 14.32 -11.54 17.41
N ALA A 152 14.35 -10.31 16.87
CA ALA A 152 15.58 -9.68 16.40
C ALA A 152 16.61 -9.44 17.53
N PHE A 153 16.15 -9.25 18.77
CA PHE A 153 17.01 -9.23 19.96
C PHE A 153 17.62 -10.60 20.26
N LEU A 154 16.84 -11.68 20.19
CA LEU A 154 17.39 -13.04 20.32
C LEU A 154 18.39 -13.38 19.20
N GLU A 155 18.13 -12.92 17.98
CA GLU A 155 19.03 -13.02 16.83
C GLU A 155 20.34 -12.21 17.00
N GLY A 156 20.39 -11.28 17.96
CA GLY A 156 21.53 -10.38 18.18
C GLY A 156 21.63 -9.23 17.18
N PHE A 157 20.53 -8.85 16.53
CA PHE A 157 20.48 -7.67 15.67
C PHE A 157 20.10 -6.41 16.44
N LEU A 158 19.30 -6.56 17.50
CA LEU A 158 18.95 -5.50 18.45
C LEU A 158 19.54 -5.82 19.80
N GLU A 159 19.87 -4.78 20.56
CA GLU A 159 20.33 -4.90 21.95
C GLU A 159 19.20 -4.53 22.92
N GLU A 160 19.35 -4.87 24.21
CA GLU A 160 18.38 -4.52 25.26
C GLU A 160 18.13 -3.01 25.30
N GLU A 161 19.18 -2.24 25.07
CA GLU A 161 19.21 -0.80 24.93
C GLU A 161 18.27 -0.23 23.87
N ASP A 162 18.08 -0.96 22.76
CA ASP A 162 17.16 -0.57 21.70
C ASP A 162 15.71 -0.85 22.12
N LEU A 163 15.47 -2.03 22.71
CA LEU A 163 14.15 -2.45 23.19
C LEU A 163 13.62 -1.52 24.29
N ALA A 164 14.49 -1.04 25.17
CA ALA A 164 14.15 -0.08 26.21
C ALA A 164 13.64 1.27 25.67
N LEU A 165 13.91 1.58 24.40
CA LEU A 165 13.53 2.83 23.72
C LEU A 165 12.48 2.59 22.62
N PHE A 166 11.67 1.54 22.75
CA PHE A 166 10.52 1.31 21.89
C PHE A 166 9.60 2.54 21.84
N ARG A 167 9.28 2.99 20.61
CA ARG A 167 8.51 4.21 20.30
C ARG A 167 9.17 5.53 20.71
N GLN A 168 10.47 5.51 21.06
CA GLN A 168 11.23 6.70 21.47
C GLN A 168 12.42 6.95 20.53
N GLU A 169 12.13 7.12 19.24
CA GLU A 169 13.14 7.19 18.18
C GLU A 169 14.00 8.47 18.24
N ILE A 170 13.41 9.59 18.68
CA ILE A 170 14.13 10.86 18.84
C ILE A 170 15.15 10.76 19.98
N ALA A 171 14.70 10.29 21.15
CA ALA A 171 15.56 10.12 22.32
C ALA A 171 16.67 9.08 22.05
N ALA A 172 16.32 7.98 21.36
CA ALA A 172 17.30 6.97 20.97
C ALA A 172 18.39 7.55 20.05
N ARG A 173 18.02 8.27 19.00
CA ARG A 173 18.98 8.91 18.10
C ARG A 173 19.87 9.92 18.83
N ALA A 174 19.32 10.68 19.77
CA ALA A 174 20.10 11.60 20.61
C ALA A 174 21.14 10.87 21.49
N GLN A 175 20.91 9.60 21.82
CA GLN A 175 21.82 8.74 22.58
C GLN A 175 22.75 7.90 21.69
N GLY A 176 22.77 8.13 20.36
CA GLY A 176 23.56 7.32 19.42
C GLY A 176 23.00 5.90 19.23
N ARG A 177 21.74 5.67 19.58
CA ARG A 177 21.03 4.39 19.45
C ARG A 177 20.07 4.41 18.27
N ARG A 178 19.64 3.23 17.85
CA ARG A 178 18.74 3.07 16.70
C ARG A 178 17.33 3.62 17.00
N GLY A 179 16.78 3.23 18.15
CA GLY A 179 15.36 3.41 18.47
C GLY A 179 14.48 2.49 17.64
N LEU A 180 13.29 2.14 18.16
CA LEU A 180 12.39 1.23 17.47
C LEU A 180 11.09 1.95 17.13
N SER A 181 10.76 2.00 15.84
CA SER A 181 9.50 2.57 15.36
C SER A 181 8.31 1.76 15.88
N SER A 182 7.15 2.39 15.96
CA SER A 182 5.92 1.73 16.43
C SER A 182 5.50 0.55 15.56
N TYR A 183 5.69 0.66 14.25
CA TYR A 183 5.22 -0.24 13.20
C TYR A 183 6.27 -0.36 12.07
N PRO A 184 6.04 -1.21 11.05
CA PRO A 184 6.94 -1.34 9.90
C PRO A 184 7.08 -0.05 9.08
N HIS A 185 8.08 0.77 9.40
CA HIS A 185 8.37 2.03 8.70
C HIS A 185 9.79 2.00 8.09
N PRO A 186 9.94 1.62 6.82
CA PRO A 186 11.24 1.62 6.13
C PRO A 186 11.89 3.00 6.07
N TRP A 187 11.12 4.10 6.12
CA TRP A 187 11.68 5.44 6.23
C TRP A 187 12.44 5.63 7.53
N LEU A 188 11.92 5.11 8.64
CA LEU A 188 12.46 5.30 9.98
C LEU A 188 13.54 4.27 10.35
N MET A 189 13.41 3.03 9.87
CA MET A 189 14.37 1.93 10.08
C MET A 189 14.81 1.29 8.73
N PRO A 190 15.65 1.98 7.95
CA PRO A 190 15.92 1.67 6.52
C PRO A 190 16.70 0.38 6.23
N ASP A 191 17.23 -0.27 7.26
CA ASP A 191 17.96 -1.54 7.21
C ASP A 191 17.19 -2.70 7.86
N PHE A 192 15.97 -2.45 8.38
CA PHE A 192 15.15 -3.44 9.06
C PHE A 192 13.82 -3.67 8.34
N TRP A 193 12.90 -2.71 8.39
CA TRP A 193 11.56 -2.85 7.82
C TRP A 193 11.56 -2.71 6.30
N GLN A 194 10.73 -3.50 5.61
CA GLN A 194 10.65 -3.52 4.14
C GLN A 194 9.33 -2.96 3.61
N PHE A 195 8.20 -3.30 4.23
CA PHE A 195 6.86 -3.01 3.71
C PHE A 195 6.00 -2.32 4.78
N PRO A 196 5.48 -1.11 4.51
CA PRO A 196 4.53 -0.45 5.40
C PRO A 196 3.18 -1.17 5.42
N THR A 197 2.75 -1.53 6.62
CA THR A 197 1.46 -2.19 6.89
C THR A 197 0.66 -1.50 8.00
N GLY A 198 1.14 -0.35 8.48
CA GLY A 198 0.54 0.38 9.60
C GLY A 198 -0.89 0.85 9.35
N SER A 199 -1.17 1.31 8.12
CA SER A 199 -2.53 1.58 7.65
C SER A 199 -3.12 0.27 7.13
N MET A 200 -4.20 -0.18 7.76
CA MET A 200 -4.86 -1.46 7.44
C MET A 200 -5.43 -1.43 6.01
N GLY A 201 -5.46 -2.58 5.33
CA GLY A 201 -5.95 -2.69 3.95
C GLY A 201 -4.89 -2.40 2.87
N ILE A 202 -3.91 -1.54 3.16
CA ILE A 202 -2.76 -1.29 2.25
C ILE A 202 -1.87 -2.53 2.10
N GLY A 203 -1.63 -3.26 3.20
CA GLY A 203 -0.78 -4.44 3.21
C GLY A 203 -1.24 -5.51 2.22
N PRO A 204 -2.50 -5.98 2.29
CA PRO A 204 -3.02 -7.01 1.40
C PRO A 204 -2.95 -6.65 -0.09
N ILE A 205 -3.44 -5.46 -0.50
CA ILE A 205 -3.41 -5.06 -1.91
C ILE A 205 -1.97 -4.97 -2.43
N ASN A 206 -1.06 -4.34 -1.69
CA ASN A 206 0.35 -4.26 -2.07
C ASN A 206 1.01 -5.63 -2.17
N ALA A 207 0.68 -6.58 -1.28
CA ALA A 207 1.22 -7.94 -1.33
C ALA A 207 0.79 -8.70 -2.60
N ILE A 208 -0.47 -8.55 -3.02
CA ILE A 208 -0.97 -9.15 -4.27
C ILE A 208 -0.21 -8.59 -5.48
N TYR A 209 -0.11 -7.26 -5.57
CA TYR A 209 0.58 -6.62 -6.69
C TYR A 209 2.10 -6.86 -6.67
N GLN A 210 2.71 -7.01 -5.50
CA GLN A 210 4.11 -7.41 -5.35
C GLN A 210 4.35 -8.85 -5.83
N ALA A 211 3.43 -9.78 -5.54
CA ALA A 211 3.52 -11.16 -6.05
C ALA A 211 3.35 -11.20 -7.57
N ARG A 212 2.43 -10.40 -8.12
CA ARG A 212 2.27 -10.21 -9.57
C ARG A 212 3.53 -9.61 -10.19
N TYR A 213 4.13 -8.60 -9.54
CA TYR A 213 5.34 -7.95 -10.03
C TYR A 213 6.55 -8.90 -10.07
N MET A 214 6.66 -9.84 -9.12
CA MET A 214 7.68 -10.90 -9.20
C MET A 214 7.51 -11.75 -10.46
N ARG A 215 6.28 -12.18 -10.79
CA ARG A 215 6.00 -12.89 -12.04
C ARG A 215 6.31 -12.04 -13.27
N TYR A 216 5.99 -10.76 -13.24
CA TYR A 216 6.35 -9.81 -14.29
C TYR A 216 7.88 -9.77 -14.52
N LEU A 217 8.68 -9.66 -13.46
CA LEU A 217 10.15 -9.66 -13.59
C LEU A 217 10.69 -10.97 -14.19
N GLU A 218 10.11 -12.11 -13.79
CA GLU A 218 10.46 -13.45 -14.30
C GLU A 218 10.09 -13.59 -15.79
N HIS A 219 8.85 -13.29 -16.16
CA HIS A 219 8.38 -13.40 -17.56
C HIS A 219 9.07 -12.41 -18.50
N ARG A 220 9.50 -11.24 -17.99
CA ARG A 220 10.31 -10.27 -18.74
C ARG A 220 11.80 -10.66 -18.84
N GLY A 221 12.21 -11.76 -18.22
CA GLY A 221 13.62 -12.19 -18.17
C GLY A 221 14.53 -11.24 -17.37
N LEU A 222 13.96 -10.35 -16.54
CA LEU A 222 14.70 -9.40 -15.72
C LEU A 222 15.17 -10.02 -14.39
N ALA A 223 14.50 -11.08 -13.96
CA ALA A 223 14.88 -11.94 -12.85
C ALA A 223 14.76 -13.41 -13.27
N THR A 224 15.54 -14.28 -12.64
CA THR A 224 15.40 -15.74 -12.83
C THR A 224 14.13 -16.23 -12.15
N GLU A 225 13.39 -17.12 -12.81
CA GLU A 225 12.28 -17.84 -12.19
C GLU A 225 12.72 -18.46 -10.86
N SER A 226 11.88 -18.25 -9.84
CA SER A 226 12.20 -18.66 -8.49
C SER A 226 10.98 -19.23 -7.78
N ASP A 227 11.24 -19.92 -6.68
CA ASP A 227 10.21 -20.37 -5.75
C ASP A 227 9.97 -19.35 -4.62
N ARG A 228 10.48 -18.11 -4.76
CA ARG A 228 10.30 -17.01 -3.80
C ARG A 228 8.82 -16.70 -3.61
N ARG A 229 8.45 -16.34 -2.39
CA ARG A 229 7.05 -16.11 -2.01
C ARG A 229 6.82 -14.74 -1.40
N VAL A 230 5.62 -14.24 -1.61
CA VAL A 230 5.05 -13.14 -0.84
C VAL A 230 4.13 -13.73 0.23
N TRP A 231 4.39 -13.37 1.48
CA TRP A 231 3.61 -13.75 2.64
C TRP A 231 2.92 -12.52 3.20
N GLY A 232 1.59 -12.58 3.34
CA GLY A 232 0.81 -11.56 4.02
C GLY A 232 0.27 -12.09 5.33
N ILE A 233 0.59 -11.44 6.45
CA ILE A 233 0.04 -11.80 7.77
C ILE A 233 -0.84 -10.65 8.24
N PHE A 234 -2.16 -10.89 8.26
CA PHE A 234 -3.17 -9.85 8.42
C PHE A 234 -4.22 -10.23 9.47
N GLY A 235 -4.98 -9.24 9.94
CA GLY A 235 -6.09 -9.49 10.87
C GLY A 235 -7.38 -9.84 10.15
N ASP A 236 -8.27 -10.60 10.78
CA ASP A 236 -9.64 -10.78 10.30
C ASP A 236 -10.44 -9.48 10.29
N GLY A 237 -10.29 -8.62 11.30
CA GLY A 237 -10.90 -7.30 11.32
C GLY A 237 -10.38 -6.34 10.24
N GLU A 238 -9.14 -6.52 9.77
CA GLU A 238 -8.56 -5.75 8.66
C GLU A 238 -9.23 -6.09 7.31
N MET A 239 -9.86 -7.27 7.19
CA MET A 239 -10.56 -7.66 5.97
C MET A 239 -11.88 -6.88 5.74
N ASP A 240 -12.32 -6.05 6.71
CA ASP A 240 -13.43 -5.10 6.51
C ASP A 240 -13.01 -3.89 5.65
N GLU A 241 -11.70 -3.61 5.51
CA GLU A 241 -11.21 -2.54 4.63
C GLU A 241 -11.41 -2.93 3.15
N PRO A 242 -12.01 -2.07 2.30
CA PRO A 242 -12.23 -2.39 0.89
C PRO A 242 -10.96 -2.83 0.15
N GLU A 243 -9.83 -2.19 0.44
CA GLU A 243 -8.52 -2.48 -0.18
C GLU A 243 -8.04 -3.89 0.17
N SER A 244 -8.40 -4.45 1.33
CA SER A 244 -8.02 -5.80 1.74
C SER A 244 -8.51 -6.88 0.78
N ILE A 245 -9.66 -6.64 0.14
CA ILE A 245 -10.35 -7.61 -0.71
C ILE A 245 -10.43 -7.19 -2.18
N ALA A 246 -10.04 -5.95 -2.51
CA ALA A 246 -10.19 -5.36 -3.84
C ALA A 246 -9.47 -6.12 -4.96
N ALA A 247 -8.37 -6.80 -4.65
CA ALA A 247 -7.50 -7.45 -5.63
C ALA A 247 -7.50 -8.99 -5.58
N LEU A 248 -8.44 -9.62 -4.86
CA LEU A 248 -8.47 -11.09 -4.75
C LEU A 248 -8.63 -11.77 -6.11
N THR A 249 -9.51 -11.25 -6.96
CA THR A 249 -9.78 -11.80 -8.30
C THR A 249 -8.59 -11.62 -9.25
N LEU A 250 -7.82 -10.53 -9.10
CA LEU A 250 -6.56 -10.36 -9.83
C LEU A 250 -5.58 -11.48 -9.49
N ALA A 251 -5.41 -11.79 -8.20
CA ALA A 251 -4.47 -12.82 -7.78
C ALA A 251 -4.79 -14.20 -8.38
N ALA A 252 -6.07 -14.53 -8.50
CA ALA A 252 -6.51 -15.75 -9.17
C ALA A 252 -6.33 -15.69 -10.70
N ARG A 253 -6.75 -14.60 -11.35
CA ARG A 253 -6.59 -14.41 -12.80
C ARG A 253 -5.12 -14.52 -13.24
N GLU A 254 -4.21 -13.98 -12.44
CA GLU A 254 -2.77 -14.01 -12.67
C GLU A 254 -2.09 -15.30 -12.15
N LYS A 255 -2.87 -16.24 -11.58
CA LYS A 255 -2.40 -17.54 -11.06
C LYS A 255 -1.25 -17.40 -10.06
N LEU A 256 -1.37 -16.48 -9.11
CA LEU A 256 -0.30 -16.10 -8.17
C LEU A 256 -0.06 -17.15 -7.08
N ASP A 257 0.39 -18.34 -7.46
CA ASP A 257 0.79 -19.41 -6.55
C ASP A 257 2.10 -19.13 -5.76
N ASN A 258 2.71 -17.97 -5.98
CA ASN A 258 3.77 -17.39 -5.15
C ASN A 258 3.24 -16.50 -4.01
N LEU A 259 1.91 -16.38 -3.86
CA LEU A 259 1.26 -15.60 -2.82
C LEU A 259 0.62 -16.49 -1.75
N VAL A 260 0.92 -16.22 -0.48
CA VAL A 260 0.28 -16.87 0.67
C VAL A 260 -0.19 -15.83 1.67
N PHE A 261 -1.49 -15.79 1.92
CA PHE A 261 -2.07 -15.00 3.00
C PHE A 261 -2.31 -15.87 4.23
N VAL A 262 -2.08 -15.30 5.40
CA VAL A 262 -2.36 -15.87 6.71
C VAL A 262 -3.21 -14.86 7.45
N ILE A 263 -4.52 -15.12 7.49
CA ILE A 263 -5.46 -14.27 8.20
C ILE A 263 -5.57 -14.80 9.63
N ASN A 264 -5.14 -13.98 10.59
CA ASN A 264 -5.26 -14.25 12.01
C ASN A 264 -6.71 -14.03 12.44
N CYS A 265 -7.51 -15.10 12.41
CA CYS A 265 -8.91 -15.13 12.80
C CYS A 265 -9.06 -15.30 14.32
N ASN A 266 -8.69 -14.27 15.07
CA ASN A 266 -8.93 -14.23 16.52
C ASN A 266 -10.39 -13.89 16.88
N LEU A 267 -11.21 -13.61 15.85
CA LEU A 267 -12.64 -13.25 15.82
C LEU A 267 -12.96 -11.89 16.46
N GLN A 268 -11.96 -11.06 16.74
CA GLN A 268 -12.12 -9.75 17.35
C GLN A 268 -11.41 -8.64 16.56
N ARG A 269 -12.04 -7.48 16.54
CA ARG A 269 -11.42 -6.18 16.26
C ARG A 269 -11.15 -5.43 17.57
N LEU A 270 -10.90 -4.13 17.46
CA LEU A 270 -10.51 -3.28 18.60
C LEU A 270 -11.56 -3.28 19.72
N ASP A 271 -12.83 -3.07 19.37
CA ASP A 271 -13.92 -2.84 20.33
C ASP A 271 -14.94 -3.99 20.43
N GLY A 272 -14.60 -5.19 19.94
CA GLY A 272 -15.52 -6.34 20.00
C GLY A 272 -15.28 -7.39 18.91
N PRO A 273 -16.17 -8.37 18.77
CA PRO A 273 -16.07 -9.38 17.72
C PRO A 273 -16.28 -8.78 16.32
N VAL A 274 -15.66 -9.36 15.30
CA VAL A 274 -15.82 -8.94 13.89
C VAL A 274 -17.24 -9.24 13.40
N ARG A 275 -17.71 -10.49 13.63
CA ARG A 275 -19.06 -10.95 13.29
C ARG A 275 -19.72 -11.69 14.46
N GLY A 276 -20.04 -11.00 15.55
CA GLY A 276 -20.55 -11.66 16.78
C GLY A 276 -21.76 -12.60 16.59
N ASN A 277 -22.71 -12.24 15.71
CA ASN A 277 -23.89 -13.05 15.37
C ASN A 277 -23.68 -13.95 14.14
N GLY A 278 -22.47 -13.97 13.59
CA GLY A 278 -22.10 -14.71 12.38
C GLY A 278 -20.83 -15.53 12.62
N ARG A 279 -20.15 -15.87 11.52
CA ARG A 279 -18.91 -16.64 11.52
C ARG A 279 -17.95 -16.05 10.48
N ILE A 280 -17.02 -15.21 10.91
CA ILE A 280 -16.10 -14.49 10.00
C ILE A 280 -15.26 -15.45 9.16
N ILE A 281 -14.88 -16.61 9.71
CA ILE A 281 -14.10 -17.60 8.97
C ILE A 281 -14.88 -18.15 7.76
N ASP A 282 -16.19 -18.39 7.87
CA ASP A 282 -16.96 -18.89 6.72
C ASP A 282 -17.26 -17.78 5.71
N GLU A 283 -17.44 -16.54 6.18
CA GLU A 283 -17.56 -15.37 5.32
C GLU A 283 -16.29 -15.21 4.46
N LEU A 284 -15.11 -15.30 5.10
CA LEU A 284 -13.82 -15.26 4.41
C LEU A 284 -13.61 -16.48 3.52
N GLU A 285 -13.93 -17.70 3.98
CA GLU A 285 -13.84 -18.90 3.12
C GLU A 285 -14.67 -18.72 1.85
N THR A 286 -15.93 -18.27 2.00
CA THR A 286 -16.83 -18.06 0.86
C THR A 286 -16.28 -17.00 -0.09
N LEU A 287 -15.77 -15.88 0.45
CA LEU A 287 -15.21 -14.79 -0.34
C LEU A 287 -13.96 -15.23 -1.13
N TYR A 288 -13.00 -15.84 -0.44
CA TYR A 288 -11.73 -16.26 -1.06
C TYR A 288 -11.93 -17.43 -2.03
N ALA A 289 -12.73 -18.43 -1.66
CA ALA A 289 -13.06 -19.54 -2.56
C ALA A 289 -13.84 -19.04 -3.80
N GLY A 290 -14.78 -18.10 -3.62
CA GLY A 290 -15.49 -17.45 -4.72
C GLY A 290 -14.59 -16.61 -5.63
N ALA A 291 -13.44 -16.16 -5.13
CA ALA A 291 -12.40 -15.51 -5.90
C ALA A 291 -11.35 -16.50 -6.47
N GLU A 292 -11.60 -17.81 -6.39
CA GLU A 292 -10.72 -18.91 -6.87
C GLU A 292 -9.38 -19.03 -6.13
N TRP A 293 -9.35 -18.71 -4.84
CA TRP A 293 -8.20 -19.00 -3.98
C TRP A 293 -8.26 -20.40 -3.39
N ASN A 294 -7.10 -20.99 -3.16
CA ASN A 294 -6.99 -22.17 -2.30
C ASN A 294 -7.16 -21.76 -0.83
N VAL A 295 -8.23 -22.22 -0.19
CA VAL A 295 -8.55 -21.89 1.21
C VAL A 295 -8.15 -23.03 2.13
N ILE A 296 -7.31 -22.73 3.13
CA ILE A 296 -6.92 -23.67 4.19
C ILE A 296 -7.45 -23.15 5.53
N LYS A 297 -8.44 -23.84 6.10
CA LYS A 297 -8.94 -23.57 7.45
C LYS A 297 -8.08 -24.28 8.48
N LEU A 298 -7.53 -23.50 9.41
CA LEU A 298 -6.70 -23.94 10.52
C LEU A 298 -7.42 -23.58 11.83
N LEU A 299 -8.29 -24.46 12.30
CA LEU A 299 -9.29 -24.17 13.33
C LEU A 299 -8.98 -24.82 14.68
N TRP A 300 -8.59 -26.10 14.69
CA TRP A 300 -8.48 -26.92 15.90
C TRP A 300 -7.08 -27.52 16.07
N GLY A 301 -6.56 -27.54 17.29
CA GLY A 301 -5.26 -28.14 17.62
C GLY A 301 -5.28 -29.67 17.57
N GLY A 302 -4.10 -30.30 17.65
CA GLY A 302 -3.98 -31.76 17.66
C GLY A 302 -4.58 -32.43 18.91
N ASP A 303 -4.83 -31.65 19.96
CA ASP A 303 -5.56 -32.07 21.16
C ASP A 303 -7.04 -32.39 20.90
N TRP A 304 -7.62 -31.90 19.79
CA TRP A 304 -8.96 -32.26 19.35
C TRP A 304 -9.02 -33.54 18.51
N ASP A 305 -7.89 -34.01 17.95
CA ASP A 305 -7.90 -35.10 16.98
C ASP A 305 -8.45 -36.41 17.55
N ALA A 306 -8.19 -36.69 18.83
CA ALA A 306 -8.73 -37.87 19.51
C ALA A 306 -10.26 -37.78 19.69
N LEU A 307 -10.78 -36.57 19.94
CA LEU A 307 -12.22 -36.34 20.07
C LEU A 307 -12.92 -36.49 18.72
N PHE A 308 -12.34 -35.96 17.64
CA PHE A 308 -12.87 -36.17 16.28
C PHE A 308 -12.84 -37.64 15.87
N ALA A 309 -11.79 -38.38 16.21
CA ALA A 309 -11.71 -39.80 15.91
C ALA A 309 -12.72 -40.66 16.69
N ALA A 310 -13.15 -40.19 17.88
CA ALA A 310 -14.15 -40.87 18.71
C ALA A 310 -15.60 -40.46 18.38
N ASP A 311 -15.80 -39.41 17.58
CA ASP A 311 -17.12 -38.84 17.24
C ASP A 311 -17.74 -39.53 16.02
N ASP A 312 -18.18 -40.77 16.21
CA ASP A 312 -18.87 -41.59 15.20
C ASP A 312 -20.16 -40.95 14.66
N GLN A 313 -20.78 -40.08 15.45
CA GLN A 313 -22.00 -39.38 15.12
C GLN A 313 -21.77 -38.02 14.48
N GLU A 314 -20.54 -37.53 14.28
CA GLU A 314 -20.23 -36.16 13.80
C GLU A 314 -20.90 -35.05 14.62
N ALA A 315 -21.11 -35.28 15.93
CA ALA A 315 -21.73 -34.34 16.84
C ALA A 315 -20.91 -33.05 17.01
N LEU A 316 -19.57 -33.12 17.02
CA LEU A 316 -18.67 -31.97 17.09
C LEU A 316 -18.77 -31.10 15.85
N ALA A 317 -18.70 -31.71 14.66
CA ALA A 317 -18.79 -31.01 13.39
C ALA A 317 -20.11 -30.22 13.28
N ARG A 318 -21.24 -30.85 13.70
CA ARG A 318 -22.53 -30.17 13.78
C ARG A 318 -22.53 -29.05 14.82
N ALA A 319 -22.03 -29.28 16.02
CA ALA A 319 -22.01 -28.26 17.08
C ALA A 319 -21.22 -27.01 16.68
N PHE A 320 -20.01 -27.20 16.14
CA PHE A 320 -19.20 -26.10 15.61
C PHE A 320 -19.89 -25.37 14.48
N SER A 321 -20.61 -26.09 13.61
CA SER A 321 -21.33 -25.48 12.49
C SER A 321 -22.48 -24.57 12.92
N HIS A 322 -23.00 -24.74 14.14
CA HIS A 322 -24.08 -23.92 14.71
C HIS A 322 -23.60 -22.89 15.75
N THR A 323 -22.31 -22.89 16.11
CA THR A 323 -21.75 -21.97 17.10
C THR A 323 -21.26 -20.70 16.42
N VAL A 324 -21.84 -19.54 16.77
CA VAL A 324 -21.44 -18.22 16.24
C VAL A 324 -20.19 -17.68 16.94
N ASP A 325 -19.48 -16.74 16.30
CA ASP A 325 -18.23 -16.18 16.82
C ASP A 325 -18.38 -15.57 18.21
N GLY A 326 -19.49 -14.89 18.49
CA GLY A 326 -19.76 -14.32 19.81
C GLY A 326 -19.81 -15.39 20.91
N GLN A 327 -20.36 -16.56 20.61
CA GLN A 327 -20.38 -17.68 21.53
C GLN A 327 -18.99 -18.31 21.69
N PHE A 328 -18.22 -18.44 20.60
CA PHE A 328 -16.81 -18.87 20.67
C PHE A 328 -15.93 -17.92 21.48
N GLN A 329 -16.22 -16.61 21.46
CA GLN A 329 -15.53 -15.64 22.32
C GLN A 329 -15.88 -15.84 23.79
N THR A 330 -17.16 -16.11 24.12
CA THR A 330 -17.58 -16.46 25.48
C THR A 330 -16.85 -17.71 25.97
N PHE A 331 -16.80 -18.77 25.16
CA PHE A 331 -16.07 -20.00 25.50
C PHE A 331 -14.57 -19.78 25.68
N ALA A 332 -13.97 -18.84 24.94
CA ALA A 332 -12.55 -18.51 25.08
C ALA A 332 -12.23 -17.67 26.33
N ALA A 333 -13.21 -16.96 26.88
CA ALA A 333 -13.08 -16.10 28.06
C ALA A 333 -13.51 -16.77 29.38
N LYS A 334 -14.10 -17.98 29.29
CA LYS A 334 -14.56 -18.80 30.41
C LYS A 334 -13.67 -20.04 30.58
N ASP A 335 -13.90 -20.81 31.64
CA ASP A 335 -13.10 -21.98 32.02
C ASP A 335 -13.67 -23.30 31.46
N GLY A 336 -12.96 -24.40 31.73
CA GLY A 336 -13.35 -25.73 31.27
C GLY A 336 -14.67 -26.24 31.84
N ALA A 337 -15.02 -25.86 33.08
CA ALA A 337 -16.31 -26.21 33.68
C ALA A 337 -17.48 -25.59 32.90
N TYR A 338 -17.38 -24.29 32.58
CA TYR A 338 -18.35 -23.61 31.74
C TYR A 338 -18.43 -24.25 30.34
N ASN A 339 -17.28 -24.58 29.74
CA ASN A 339 -17.25 -25.19 28.41
C ASN A 339 -17.82 -26.62 28.41
N ARG A 340 -17.61 -27.40 29.47
CA ARG A 340 -18.27 -28.71 29.65
C ARG A 340 -19.79 -28.56 29.65
N GLU A 341 -20.31 -27.63 30.44
CA GLU A 341 -21.76 -27.45 30.59
C GLU A 341 -22.40 -26.87 29.32
N HIS A 342 -21.81 -25.83 28.73
CA HIS A 342 -22.46 -25.03 27.69
C HIS A 342 -22.05 -25.37 26.26
N PHE A 343 -20.90 -26.02 26.05
CA PHE A 343 -20.51 -26.54 24.73
C PHE A 343 -20.76 -28.05 24.65
N PHE A 344 -20.10 -28.84 25.48
CA PHE A 344 -20.23 -30.30 25.42
C PHE A 344 -21.57 -30.82 25.98
N GLY A 345 -22.20 -30.08 26.90
CA GLY A 345 -23.51 -30.40 27.47
C GLY A 345 -24.71 -30.14 26.55
N GLN A 346 -24.49 -29.68 25.31
CA GLN A 346 -25.59 -29.40 24.37
C GLN A 346 -26.39 -30.66 23.98
N ASN A 347 -25.76 -31.85 24.00
CA ASN A 347 -26.43 -33.13 23.76
C ASN A 347 -25.63 -34.32 24.34
N PRO A 348 -26.24 -35.51 24.48
CA PRO A 348 -25.58 -36.68 25.06
C PRO A 348 -24.33 -37.17 24.32
N ALA A 349 -24.29 -37.03 22.98
CA ALA A 349 -23.13 -37.48 22.19
C ALA A 349 -21.90 -36.61 22.48
N LEU A 350 -22.05 -35.29 22.51
CA LEU A 350 -20.97 -34.36 22.89
C LEU A 350 -20.52 -34.54 24.34
N ALA A 351 -21.46 -34.78 25.26
CA ALA A 351 -21.13 -34.98 26.67
C ALA A 351 -20.31 -36.27 26.86
N ALA A 352 -20.62 -37.33 26.11
CA ALA A 352 -19.89 -38.59 26.16
C ALA A 352 -18.42 -38.45 25.70
N LEU A 353 -18.15 -37.59 24.70
CA LEU A 353 -16.79 -37.37 24.18
C LEU A 353 -15.81 -36.82 25.22
N VAL A 354 -16.30 -36.10 26.22
CA VAL A 354 -15.47 -35.48 27.27
C VAL A 354 -15.73 -36.03 28.66
N ALA A 355 -16.46 -37.14 28.78
CA ALA A 355 -16.84 -37.72 30.07
C ALA A 355 -15.62 -38.06 30.94
N ASP A 356 -14.52 -38.51 30.31
CA ASP A 356 -13.28 -38.90 30.98
C ASP A 356 -12.24 -37.76 31.10
N LEU A 357 -12.53 -36.58 30.53
CA LEU A 357 -11.67 -35.41 30.66
C LEU A 357 -12.03 -34.64 31.93
N ASP A 358 -11.04 -34.11 32.65
CA ASP A 358 -11.29 -33.10 33.69
C ASP A 358 -11.47 -31.69 33.07
N ASP A 359 -11.96 -30.74 33.85
CA ASP A 359 -12.19 -29.37 33.36
C ASP A 359 -10.89 -28.68 32.93
N GLY A 360 -9.77 -29.02 33.56
CA GLY A 360 -8.45 -28.50 33.14
C GLY A 360 -8.04 -29.01 31.76
N ALA A 361 -8.36 -30.25 31.41
CA ALA A 361 -8.10 -30.84 30.11
C ALA A 361 -8.97 -30.21 29.03
N ILE A 362 -10.24 -29.93 29.34
CA ILE A 362 -11.13 -29.17 28.46
C ILE A 362 -10.59 -27.74 28.25
N ASP A 363 -10.14 -27.06 29.30
CA ASP A 363 -9.59 -25.70 29.19
C ASP A 363 -8.29 -25.64 28.36
N ARG A 364 -7.53 -26.73 28.36
CA ARG A 364 -6.30 -26.87 27.56
C ARG A 364 -6.54 -27.07 26.06
N LEU A 365 -7.77 -27.37 25.61
CA LEU A 365 -8.08 -27.55 24.20
C LEU A 365 -7.78 -26.27 23.38
N ARG A 366 -6.89 -26.39 22.40
CA ARG A 366 -6.35 -25.27 21.63
C ARG A 366 -7.09 -25.04 20.32
N ARG A 367 -7.06 -23.77 19.89
CA ARG A 367 -7.36 -23.41 18.50
C ARG A 367 -6.13 -23.72 17.65
N GLY A 368 -6.33 -24.07 16.38
CA GLY A 368 -5.29 -24.56 15.47
C GLY A 368 -4.16 -23.57 15.24
N GLY A 369 -4.43 -22.27 15.27
CA GLY A 369 -3.41 -21.22 15.17
C GLY A 369 -2.46 -21.12 16.36
N HIS A 370 -2.62 -21.96 17.39
CA HIS A 370 -1.71 -22.12 18.54
C HIS A 370 -1.08 -23.53 18.62
N ASP A 371 -1.17 -24.30 17.54
CA ASP A 371 -0.56 -25.61 17.42
C ASP A 371 0.46 -25.60 16.28
N MET A 372 1.76 -25.58 16.64
CA MET A 372 2.86 -25.50 15.67
C MET A 372 2.85 -26.61 14.63
N VAL A 373 2.32 -27.80 14.96
CA VAL A 373 2.21 -28.91 14.02
C VAL A 373 1.14 -28.62 12.97
N LYS A 374 -0.03 -28.16 13.40
CA LYS A 374 -1.14 -27.78 12.50
C LYS A 374 -0.78 -26.57 11.64
N ILE A 375 -0.10 -25.57 12.21
CA ILE A 375 0.41 -24.40 11.48
C ILE A 375 1.41 -24.85 10.40
N HIS A 376 2.37 -25.70 10.76
CA HIS A 376 3.35 -26.24 9.81
C HIS A 376 2.64 -27.00 8.68
N ALA A 377 1.65 -27.83 8.97
CA ALA A 377 0.88 -28.56 7.96
C ALA A 377 0.20 -27.60 6.96
N ALA A 378 -0.43 -26.54 7.46
CA ALA A 378 -1.07 -25.52 6.63
C ALA A 378 -0.06 -24.80 5.72
N TYR A 379 1.08 -24.35 6.28
CA TYR A 379 2.13 -23.66 5.52
C TYR A 379 2.78 -24.61 4.51
N HIS A 380 3.01 -25.87 4.91
CA HIS A 380 3.57 -26.93 4.07
C HIS A 380 2.69 -27.23 2.85
N ARG A 381 1.36 -27.28 3.03
CA ARG A 381 0.39 -27.42 1.93
C ARG A 381 0.38 -26.17 1.05
N ALA A 382 0.32 -24.98 1.64
CA ALA A 382 0.30 -23.71 0.90
C ALA A 382 1.50 -23.54 -0.03
N VAL A 383 2.72 -23.82 0.44
CA VAL A 383 3.93 -23.67 -0.39
C VAL A 383 4.07 -24.75 -1.49
N ARG A 384 3.26 -25.80 -1.44
CA ARG A 384 3.20 -26.86 -2.45
C ARG A 384 2.03 -26.72 -3.41
N HIS A 385 1.05 -25.87 -3.09
CA HIS A 385 -0.03 -25.53 -4.01
C HIS A 385 0.51 -24.79 -5.24
N ARG A 386 -0.13 -24.99 -6.38
CA ARG A 386 0.27 -24.42 -7.68
C ARG A 386 -0.95 -23.92 -8.44
N GLY A 387 -0.76 -22.93 -9.31
CA GLY A 387 -1.79 -22.37 -10.18
C GLY A 387 -2.80 -21.42 -9.51
N GLN A 388 -2.83 -21.32 -8.18
CA GLN A 388 -3.70 -20.39 -7.44
C GLN A 388 -2.98 -19.80 -6.22
N PRO A 389 -3.30 -18.56 -5.82
CA PRO A 389 -2.91 -18.05 -4.50
C PRO A 389 -3.56 -18.86 -3.37
N THR A 390 -2.92 -18.87 -2.20
CA THR A 390 -3.44 -19.57 -1.01
C THR A 390 -3.76 -18.59 0.12
N VAL A 391 -4.91 -18.79 0.77
CA VAL A 391 -5.23 -18.14 2.05
C VAL A 391 -5.33 -19.19 3.15
N ILE A 392 -4.74 -18.88 4.30
CA ILE A 392 -4.82 -19.68 5.52
C ILE A 392 -5.66 -18.88 6.52
N LEU A 393 -6.81 -19.43 6.89
CA LEU A 393 -7.71 -18.87 7.90
C LEU A 393 -7.35 -19.50 9.25
N ALA A 394 -6.47 -18.83 10.00
CA ALA A 394 -5.89 -19.34 11.23
C ALA A 394 -6.71 -18.88 12.42
N GLN A 395 -7.48 -19.78 13.03
CA GLN A 395 -8.23 -19.47 14.23
C GLN A 395 -7.28 -19.39 15.43
N THR A 396 -7.24 -18.23 16.08
CA THR A 396 -6.39 -17.99 17.27
C THR A 396 -7.21 -17.43 18.43
N LYS A 397 -6.59 -17.14 19.56
CA LYS A 397 -7.19 -16.49 20.74
C LYS A 397 -6.47 -15.16 20.96
N LYS A 398 -7.21 -14.05 20.96
CA LYS A 398 -6.63 -12.73 21.24
C LYS A 398 -6.10 -12.67 22.68
N GLY A 399 -4.87 -12.17 22.86
CA GLY A 399 -4.22 -12.16 24.18
C GLY A 399 -3.90 -13.55 24.72
N PHE A 400 -3.55 -14.50 23.84
CA PHE A 400 -3.20 -15.86 24.24
C PHE A 400 -2.09 -15.89 25.30
N GLY A 401 -2.31 -16.65 26.37
CA GLY A 401 -1.40 -16.76 27.51
C GLY A 401 -1.51 -15.63 28.54
N MET A 402 -2.32 -14.60 28.31
CA MET A 402 -2.55 -13.51 29.29
C MET A 402 -3.57 -13.87 30.38
N GLY A 403 -4.14 -15.09 30.36
CA GLY A 403 -5.09 -15.58 31.36
C GLY A 403 -6.26 -14.61 31.60
N ALA A 404 -6.68 -14.48 32.86
CA ALA A 404 -7.74 -13.55 33.24
C ALA A 404 -7.41 -12.07 32.97
N ALA A 405 -6.15 -11.70 32.77
CA ALA A 405 -5.79 -10.31 32.49
C ALA A 405 -6.18 -9.87 31.06
N GLY A 406 -6.47 -10.80 30.14
CA GLY A 406 -6.90 -10.42 28.80
C GLY A 406 -7.25 -11.52 27.80
N GLN A 407 -7.01 -12.80 28.06
CA GLN A 407 -7.28 -13.82 27.05
C GLN A 407 -8.78 -13.87 26.68
N GLY A 408 -9.08 -13.68 25.39
CA GLY A 408 -10.46 -13.71 24.87
C GLY A 408 -11.36 -12.55 25.33
N ARG A 409 -10.86 -11.56 26.07
CA ARG A 409 -11.66 -10.40 26.52
C ARG A 409 -11.68 -9.28 25.47
N MET A 410 -12.77 -8.50 25.45
CA MET A 410 -12.96 -7.41 24.48
C MET A 410 -12.03 -6.23 24.75
N THR A 411 -11.73 -5.94 26.02
CA THR A 411 -10.85 -4.82 26.44
C THR A 411 -9.37 -5.05 26.16
N THR A 412 -9.00 -6.28 25.80
CA THR A 412 -7.61 -6.75 25.75
C THR A 412 -6.73 -6.02 24.75
N HIS A 413 -7.32 -5.43 23.72
CA HIS A 413 -6.55 -4.60 22.80
C HIS A 413 -5.93 -3.38 23.50
N GLN A 414 -6.63 -2.80 24.48
CA GLN A 414 -6.22 -1.61 25.21
C GLN A 414 -5.42 -1.95 26.48
N GLN A 415 -5.26 -3.23 26.83
CA GLN A 415 -4.54 -3.66 28.03
C GLN A 415 -3.03 -3.50 27.84
N LYS A 416 -2.51 -2.37 28.33
CA LYS A 416 -1.08 -1.99 28.25
C LYS A 416 -0.33 -2.13 29.58
N LYS A 417 -1.05 -2.43 30.65
CA LYS A 417 -0.54 -2.63 32.02
C LYS A 417 -0.95 -4.01 32.50
N LEU A 418 -0.04 -4.72 33.15
CA LEU A 418 -0.31 -5.99 33.82
C LEU A 418 0.08 -5.78 35.29
N ASP A 419 -0.72 -6.32 36.20
CA ASP A 419 -0.34 -6.37 37.61
C ASP A 419 0.68 -7.50 37.86
N ASP A 420 1.29 -7.47 39.04
CA ASP A 420 2.34 -8.40 39.44
C ASP A 420 1.89 -9.87 39.34
N GLN A 421 0.64 -10.16 39.73
CA GLN A 421 0.08 -11.52 39.66
C GLN A 421 -0.06 -11.98 38.22
N ALA A 422 -0.52 -11.11 37.32
CA ALA A 422 -0.64 -11.42 35.90
C ALA A 422 0.73 -11.63 35.23
N LEU A 423 1.77 -10.89 35.64
CA LEU A 423 3.13 -11.08 35.15
C LEU A 423 3.70 -12.45 35.56
N LEU A 424 3.58 -12.80 36.83
CA LEU A 424 4.03 -14.10 37.35
C LEU A 424 3.26 -15.25 36.70
N ALA A 425 1.94 -15.12 36.56
CA ALA A 425 1.11 -16.12 35.88
C ALA A 425 1.49 -16.29 34.41
N PHE A 426 1.82 -15.20 33.71
CA PHE A 426 2.31 -15.25 32.33
C PHE A 426 3.64 -15.99 32.22
N ARG A 427 4.59 -15.70 33.12
CA ARG A 427 5.87 -16.40 33.21
C ARG A 427 5.67 -17.90 33.40
N ASP A 428 4.84 -18.28 34.37
CA ASP A 428 4.59 -19.67 34.73
C ASP A 428 3.88 -20.42 33.59
N ARG A 429 2.91 -19.76 32.92
CA ARG A 429 2.17 -20.31 31.78
C ARG A 429 3.07 -20.75 30.62
N PHE A 430 4.18 -20.05 30.40
CA PHE A 430 5.16 -20.34 29.37
C PHE A 430 6.45 -20.97 29.91
N ALA A 431 6.48 -21.36 31.18
CA ALA A 431 7.62 -21.98 31.86
C ALA A 431 8.95 -21.22 31.64
N LEU A 432 8.90 -19.89 31.76
CA LEU A 432 10.05 -19.03 31.50
C LEU A 432 11.05 -19.08 32.66
N PRO A 433 12.36 -19.20 32.39
CA PRO A 433 13.41 -19.31 33.40
C PRO A 433 13.79 -17.93 33.97
N LEU A 434 12.80 -17.24 34.54
CA LEU A 434 12.94 -15.93 35.18
C LEU A 434 12.62 -16.06 36.68
N SER A 435 13.43 -15.44 37.53
CA SER A 435 13.07 -15.32 38.94
C SER A 435 11.84 -14.42 39.13
N ASP A 436 11.21 -14.47 40.30
CA ASP A 436 10.15 -13.51 40.65
C ASP A 436 10.68 -12.06 40.53
N ASP A 437 11.90 -11.79 40.98
CA ASP A 437 12.53 -10.47 40.89
C ASP A 437 12.74 -10.02 39.44
N ASP A 438 13.27 -10.89 38.57
CA ASP A 438 13.47 -10.53 37.15
C ASP A 438 12.13 -10.27 36.45
N CYS A 439 11.08 -11.02 36.81
CA CYS A 439 9.74 -10.89 36.25
C CYS A 439 9.08 -9.56 36.67
N LEU A 440 9.10 -9.23 37.96
CA LEU A 440 8.51 -7.99 38.48
C LEU A 440 9.25 -6.73 38.00
N ASN A 441 10.56 -6.84 37.75
CA ASN A 441 11.35 -5.77 37.15
C ASN A 441 11.30 -5.74 35.61
N LEU A 442 10.46 -6.58 34.98
CA LEU A 442 10.27 -6.66 33.53
C LEU A 442 11.58 -6.82 32.75
N ARG A 443 12.53 -7.60 33.29
CA ARG A 443 13.82 -7.80 32.61
C ARG A 443 13.62 -8.57 31.32
N PHE A 444 14.28 -8.13 30.25
CA PHE A 444 14.33 -8.90 29.02
C PHE A 444 15.09 -10.19 29.26
N TYR A 445 14.65 -11.26 28.61
CA TYR A 445 15.29 -12.56 28.71
C TYR A 445 15.97 -12.93 27.39
N ARG A 446 17.27 -13.19 27.45
CA ARG A 446 18.06 -13.76 26.37
C ARG A 446 18.84 -14.94 26.92
N PRO A 447 18.64 -16.18 26.42
CA PRO A 447 19.46 -17.31 26.82
C PRO A 447 20.94 -17.07 26.53
N ALA A 448 21.83 -17.84 27.17
CA ALA A 448 23.25 -17.83 26.84
C ALA A 448 23.48 -18.18 25.36
N ALA A 449 24.50 -17.61 24.73
CA ALA A 449 24.76 -17.77 23.29
C ALA A 449 24.95 -19.23 22.84
N ASP A 450 25.41 -20.10 23.75
CA ASP A 450 25.62 -21.54 23.55
C ASP A 450 24.44 -22.42 24.00
N SER A 451 23.33 -21.82 24.44
CA SER A 451 22.12 -22.55 24.83
C SER A 451 21.55 -23.36 23.66
N ARG A 452 20.72 -24.37 23.96
CA ARG A 452 20.06 -25.17 22.92
C ARG A 452 19.12 -24.30 22.08
N GLU A 453 18.41 -23.39 22.73
CA GLU A 453 17.44 -22.47 22.13
C GLU A 453 18.10 -21.55 21.10
N LEU A 454 19.16 -20.82 21.47
CA LEU A 454 19.82 -19.90 20.53
C LEU A 454 20.58 -20.64 19.43
N ARG A 455 21.21 -21.78 19.72
CA ARG A 455 21.82 -22.62 18.67
C ARG A 455 20.79 -23.09 17.65
N HIS A 456 19.61 -23.53 18.10
CA HIS A 456 18.50 -23.93 17.24
C HIS A 456 18.02 -22.76 16.38
N LEU A 457 17.70 -21.62 16.99
CA LEU A 457 17.25 -20.41 16.31
C LEU A 457 18.22 -20.00 15.19
N HIS A 458 19.52 -19.88 15.50
CA HIS A 458 20.51 -19.51 14.50
C HIS A 458 20.70 -20.59 13.43
N ALA A 459 20.60 -21.88 13.78
CA ALA A 459 20.69 -22.96 12.81
C ALA A 459 19.52 -22.93 11.80
N ARG A 460 18.29 -22.72 12.28
CA ARG A 460 17.10 -22.57 11.43
C ARG A 460 17.21 -21.35 10.52
N ARG A 461 17.60 -20.19 11.06
CA ARG A 461 17.78 -18.99 10.23
C ARG A 461 18.89 -19.15 9.19
N ARG A 462 20.04 -19.75 9.55
CA ARG A 462 21.09 -20.06 8.57
C ARG A 462 20.61 -21.02 7.47
N ALA A 463 19.85 -22.06 7.82
CA ALA A 463 19.28 -22.99 6.84
C ALA A 463 18.31 -22.29 5.86
N LEU A 464 17.65 -21.22 6.31
CA LEU A 464 16.76 -20.37 5.52
C LEU A 464 17.46 -19.13 4.93
N GLY A 465 18.79 -19.11 4.87
CA GLY A 465 19.57 -18.07 4.18
C GLY A 465 19.90 -16.82 4.99
N GLY A 466 19.57 -16.77 6.29
CA GLY A 466 19.85 -15.62 7.16
C GLY A 466 18.60 -15.10 7.88
N TYR A 467 18.60 -13.84 8.27
CA TYR A 467 17.55 -13.22 9.09
C TYR A 467 16.60 -12.37 8.27
N ILE A 468 15.35 -12.25 8.72
CA ILE A 468 14.37 -11.32 8.17
C ILE A 468 13.58 -10.68 9.33
N PRO A 469 12.96 -9.51 9.17
CA PRO A 469 13.06 -8.63 8.00
C PRO A 469 14.44 -7.96 7.98
N ARG A 470 15.02 -7.81 6.79
CA ARG A 470 16.26 -7.05 6.59
C ARG A 470 16.13 -6.33 5.27
N ARG A 471 16.32 -5.00 5.28
CA ARG A 471 16.20 -4.18 4.08
C ARG A 471 17.59 -3.81 3.55
N SER A 472 17.78 -4.00 2.25
CA SER A 472 18.95 -3.49 1.53
C SER A 472 18.67 -2.10 0.98
N ARG A 473 19.69 -1.26 0.86
CA ARG A 473 19.57 0.02 0.14
C ARG A 473 19.64 -0.16 -1.38
N GLY A 474 20.08 -1.33 -1.86
CA GLY A 474 20.52 -1.53 -3.24
C GLY A 474 21.82 -0.77 -3.51
N ASP A 475 22.79 -1.40 -4.16
CA ASP A 475 24.07 -0.77 -4.50
C ASP A 475 24.23 -0.49 -6.01
N ARG A 476 23.29 -0.99 -6.82
CA ARG A 476 23.30 -0.79 -8.27
C ARG A 476 22.83 0.60 -8.65
N SER A 477 23.77 1.40 -9.16
CA SER A 477 23.48 2.64 -9.86
C SER A 477 23.24 2.34 -11.35
N LEU A 478 22.30 3.04 -11.97
CA LEU A 478 22.03 2.93 -13.41
C LEU A 478 22.27 4.29 -14.07
N ALA A 479 23.11 4.30 -15.10
CA ALA A 479 23.36 5.51 -15.88
C ALA A 479 22.09 5.91 -16.66
N THR A 480 21.86 7.21 -16.76
CA THR A 480 20.66 7.77 -17.39
C THR A 480 21.06 8.67 -18.55
N PRO A 481 20.42 8.58 -19.73
CA PRO A 481 20.78 9.40 -20.88
C PRO A 481 20.40 10.87 -20.64
N PRO A 482 21.17 11.83 -21.17
CA PRO A 482 20.83 13.25 -21.11
C PRO A 482 19.60 13.58 -21.99
N ALA A 483 18.90 14.69 -21.69
CA ALA A 483 17.70 15.11 -22.42
C ALA A 483 17.95 15.32 -23.93
N THR A 484 19.19 15.62 -24.32
CA THR A 484 19.58 15.78 -25.73
C THR A 484 19.41 14.49 -26.55
N GLU A 485 19.40 13.31 -25.90
CA GLU A 485 19.23 12.03 -26.59
C GLU A 485 17.75 11.63 -26.73
N PHE A 486 16.95 11.78 -25.68
CA PHE A 486 15.55 11.30 -25.67
C PHE A 486 14.50 12.39 -25.92
N ALA A 487 14.86 13.66 -25.77
CA ALA A 487 13.95 14.80 -25.88
C ALA A 487 14.45 15.96 -26.78
N PRO A 488 15.24 15.76 -27.87
CA PRO A 488 15.70 16.88 -28.69
C PRO A 488 14.56 17.67 -29.33
N PHE A 489 13.43 17.00 -29.59
CA PHE A 489 12.20 17.63 -30.11
C PHE A 489 11.56 18.61 -29.13
N ALA A 490 11.82 18.47 -27.83
CA ALA A 490 11.29 19.32 -26.78
C ALA A 490 12.25 20.49 -26.51
N LEU A 491 13.57 20.23 -26.55
CA LEU A 491 14.61 21.25 -26.38
C LEU A 491 14.66 22.24 -27.56
N HIS A 492 14.39 21.76 -28.78
CA HIS A 492 14.39 22.54 -30.02
C HIS A 492 13.06 22.36 -30.76
N ALA A 493 11.98 22.84 -30.14
CA ALA A 493 10.63 22.63 -30.62
C ALA A 493 10.23 23.53 -31.81
N GLN A 494 10.90 24.68 -31.98
CA GLN A 494 10.68 25.62 -33.09
C GLN A 494 9.21 26.04 -33.28
N GLY A 495 8.48 26.23 -32.17
CA GLY A 495 7.07 26.65 -32.19
C GLY A 495 6.08 25.56 -32.59
N LYS A 496 6.50 24.30 -32.72
CA LYS A 496 5.58 23.19 -33.04
C LYS A 496 4.55 23.00 -31.94
N GLU A 497 3.30 22.80 -32.33
CA GLU A 497 2.22 22.52 -31.40
C GLU A 497 2.28 21.10 -30.87
N MET A 498 2.23 20.95 -29.54
CA MET A 498 1.99 19.68 -28.86
C MET A 498 1.57 19.94 -27.42
N SER A 499 0.90 18.97 -26.81
CA SER A 499 0.62 18.97 -25.37
C SER A 499 1.78 18.40 -24.56
N SER A 500 1.84 18.73 -23.27
CA SER A 500 2.83 18.13 -22.37
C SER A 500 2.61 16.63 -22.19
N THR A 501 1.37 16.13 -22.32
CA THR A 501 1.08 14.68 -22.36
C THR A 501 1.74 14.02 -23.57
N MET A 502 1.57 14.60 -24.77
CA MET A 502 2.23 14.10 -25.99
C MET A 502 3.75 14.12 -25.86
N ALA A 503 4.30 15.17 -25.23
CA ALA A 503 5.73 15.28 -24.97
C ALA A 503 6.24 14.14 -24.07
N VAL A 504 5.56 13.85 -22.94
CA VAL A 504 5.93 12.73 -22.05
C VAL A 504 5.90 11.39 -22.77
N VAL A 505 4.84 11.09 -23.52
CA VAL A 505 4.75 9.80 -24.24
C VAL A 505 5.83 9.68 -25.32
N ARG A 506 6.15 10.79 -26.01
CA ARG A 506 7.24 10.79 -26.99
C ARG A 506 8.61 10.60 -26.33
N MET A 507 8.85 11.19 -25.15
CA MET A 507 10.06 10.94 -24.36
C MET A 507 10.15 9.49 -23.90
N LEU A 508 9.06 8.94 -23.36
CA LEU A 508 8.95 7.55 -22.93
C LEU A 508 9.28 6.59 -24.10
N THR A 509 8.74 6.88 -25.29
CA THR A 509 9.00 6.09 -26.51
C THR A 509 10.49 6.08 -26.89
N GLN A 510 11.23 7.17 -26.68
CA GLN A 510 12.67 7.20 -26.95
C GLN A 510 13.46 6.52 -25.84
N LEU A 511 13.11 6.75 -24.57
CA LEU A 511 13.76 6.10 -23.42
C LEU A 511 13.62 4.58 -23.46
N LEU A 512 12.48 4.06 -23.92
CA LEU A 512 12.25 2.62 -24.12
C LEU A 512 13.20 1.97 -25.13
N LYS A 513 13.82 2.75 -26.03
CA LYS A 513 14.82 2.26 -26.99
C LYS A 513 16.24 2.23 -26.43
N HIS A 514 16.47 2.86 -25.28
CA HIS A 514 17.79 2.85 -24.66
C HIS A 514 18.13 1.41 -24.23
N PRO A 515 19.31 0.87 -24.58
CA PRO A 515 19.61 -0.56 -24.42
C PRO A 515 19.60 -1.02 -22.95
N GLU A 516 20.09 -0.20 -22.03
CA GLU A 516 20.14 -0.56 -20.60
C GLU A 516 18.87 -0.14 -19.83
N LEU A 517 18.47 1.14 -19.94
CA LEU A 517 17.29 1.68 -19.26
C LEU A 517 15.97 1.15 -19.82
N GLY A 518 15.84 0.98 -21.14
CA GLY A 518 14.59 0.61 -21.81
C GLY A 518 13.94 -0.64 -21.22
N PRO A 519 14.66 -1.77 -21.08
CA PRO A 519 14.14 -2.97 -20.42
C PRO A 519 13.70 -2.77 -18.95
N ARG A 520 14.28 -1.79 -18.24
CA ARG A 520 14.01 -1.47 -16.83
C ARG A 520 12.86 -0.49 -16.63
N MET A 521 12.38 0.16 -17.69
CA MET A 521 11.22 1.03 -17.60
C MET A 521 9.95 0.20 -17.40
N VAL A 522 9.03 0.70 -16.58
CA VAL A 522 7.75 0.04 -16.32
C VAL A 522 6.63 1.04 -16.57
N PRO A 523 6.10 1.16 -17.80
CA PRO A 523 4.92 1.96 -18.07
C PRO A 523 3.69 1.33 -17.41
N ILE A 524 2.92 2.12 -16.67
CA ILE A 524 1.73 1.68 -15.94
C ILE A 524 0.57 2.61 -16.29
N VAL A 525 -0.59 2.02 -16.52
CA VAL A 525 -1.84 2.71 -16.89
C VAL A 525 -3.01 2.06 -16.16
N ALA A 526 -4.05 2.87 -15.94
CA ALA A 526 -5.32 2.43 -15.37
C ALA A 526 -6.43 2.60 -16.42
N ASP A 527 -6.56 1.60 -17.29
CA ASP A 527 -7.44 1.51 -18.47
C ASP A 527 -7.09 2.47 -19.61
N GLU A 528 -7.19 3.78 -19.38
CA GLU A 528 -7.23 4.80 -20.43
C GLU A 528 -5.87 5.15 -21.06
N ALA A 529 -5.20 4.22 -21.72
CA ALA A 529 -3.93 4.51 -22.40
C ALA A 529 -4.10 5.26 -23.74
N ARG A 530 -5.26 5.11 -24.42
CA ARG A 530 -5.56 5.79 -25.69
C ARG A 530 -5.69 7.29 -25.49
N THR A 531 -6.38 7.71 -24.42
CA THR A 531 -6.50 9.12 -24.03
C THR A 531 -5.15 9.81 -23.88
N PHE A 532 -4.12 9.10 -23.41
CA PHE A 532 -2.77 9.65 -23.25
C PHE A 532 -1.89 9.52 -24.50
N GLY A 533 -2.37 8.89 -25.58
CA GLY A 533 -1.59 8.68 -26.81
C GLY A 533 -0.58 7.52 -26.72
N MET A 534 -0.74 6.61 -25.75
CA MET A 534 0.16 5.46 -25.55
C MET A 534 -0.17 4.25 -26.44
N ALA A 535 -1.25 4.30 -27.22
CA ALA A 535 -1.71 3.16 -28.03
C ALA A 535 -0.63 2.57 -28.95
N ASN A 536 0.27 3.40 -29.49
CA ASN A 536 1.39 2.93 -30.31
C ASN A 536 2.38 2.02 -29.55
N LEU A 537 2.46 2.16 -28.22
CA LEU A 537 3.35 1.36 -27.37
C LEU A 537 2.80 -0.06 -27.17
N PHE A 538 1.48 -0.27 -27.25
CA PHE A 538 0.87 -1.60 -27.09
C PHE A 538 1.45 -2.62 -28.04
N ARG A 539 1.63 -2.25 -29.31
CA ARG A 539 2.22 -3.13 -30.31
C ARG A 539 3.75 -3.25 -30.18
N GLN A 540 4.42 -2.17 -29.77
CA GLN A 540 5.89 -2.13 -29.71
C GLN A 540 6.44 -2.97 -28.55
N ILE A 541 5.89 -2.78 -27.35
CA ILE A 541 6.42 -3.37 -26.12
C ILE A 541 5.43 -4.32 -25.43
N GLY A 542 4.21 -4.45 -25.93
CA GLY A 542 3.20 -5.37 -25.40
C GLY A 542 2.58 -4.93 -24.08
N ILE A 543 1.36 -5.41 -23.82
CA ILE A 543 0.69 -5.39 -22.52
C ILE A 543 1.01 -6.70 -21.81
N TYR A 544 1.45 -6.61 -20.56
CA TYR A 544 1.75 -7.78 -19.75
C TYR A 544 0.46 -8.58 -19.46
N SER A 545 0.49 -9.87 -19.79
CA SER A 545 -0.54 -10.83 -19.40
C SER A 545 0.13 -12.15 -19.04
N ALA A 546 -0.07 -12.66 -17.82
CA ALA A 546 0.55 -13.92 -17.38
C ALA A 546 0.15 -15.14 -18.24
N GLN A 547 -0.95 -15.04 -19.00
CA GLN A 547 -1.46 -16.08 -19.88
C GLN A 547 -1.12 -15.83 -21.36
N GLY A 548 -0.67 -14.62 -21.70
CA GLY A 548 -0.60 -14.15 -23.07
C GLY A 548 -1.99 -13.91 -23.68
N GLN A 549 -2.03 -13.64 -24.98
CA GLN A 549 -3.28 -13.42 -25.71
C GLN A 549 -3.91 -14.74 -26.16
N LEU A 550 -5.10 -15.06 -25.66
CA LEU A 550 -5.81 -16.31 -25.94
C LEU A 550 -6.91 -16.19 -27.02
N TYR A 551 -7.01 -15.04 -27.68
CA TYR A 551 -8.07 -14.70 -28.63
C TYR A 551 -7.54 -13.77 -29.74
N GLU A 552 -8.32 -13.57 -30.79
CA GLU A 552 -8.00 -12.60 -31.86
C GLU A 552 -8.64 -11.24 -31.55
N PRO A 553 -7.88 -10.13 -31.47
CA PRO A 553 -8.44 -8.80 -31.27
C PRO A 553 -9.35 -8.37 -32.43
N GLU A 554 -10.46 -7.71 -32.11
CA GLU A 554 -11.38 -7.16 -33.13
C GLU A 554 -10.67 -6.17 -34.06
N ASP A 555 -9.73 -5.38 -33.53
CA ASP A 555 -9.01 -4.34 -34.27
C ASP A 555 -7.67 -4.79 -34.84
N ILE A 556 -7.40 -6.10 -34.99
CA ILE A 556 -6.09 -6.65 -35.41
C ILE A 556 -5.52 -6.04 -36.71
N GLY A 557 -6.39 -5.61 -37.64
CA GLY A 557 -6.03 -4.92 -38.88
C GLY A 557 -5.54 -3.47 -38.69
N SER A 558 -5.72 -2.89 -37.51
CA SER A 558 -5.28 -1.54 -37.14
C SER A 558 -3.80 -1.50 -36.77
N VAL A 559 -3.16 -0.36 -37.02
CA VAL A 559 -1.80 -0.08 -36.51
C VAL A 559 -1.79 0.03 -34.98
N LEU A 560 -2.95 0.35 -34.39
CA LEU A 560 -3.15 0.57 -32.95
C LEU A 560 -3.71 -0.64 -32.20
N SER A 561 -3.74 -1.82 -32.83
CA SER A 561 -4.18 -3.04 -32.17
C SER A 561 -3.32 -3.36 -30.95
N TYR A 562 -3.97 -3.79 -29.87
CA TYR A 562 -3.26 -4.17 -28.66
C TYR A 562 -2.74 -5.60 -28.75
N ARG A 563 -1.62 -5.83 -28.09
CA ARG A 563 -0.95 -7.14 -28.04
C ARG A 563 -0.68 -7.49 -26.59
N GLU A 564 -1.40 -8.48 -26.08
CA GLU A 564 -1.09 -9.08 -24.79
C GLU A 564 0.01 -10.14 -24.94
N ALA A 565 1.00 -10.10 -24.07
CA ALA A 565 2.11 -11.05 -24.10
C ALA A 565 2.65 -11.31 -22.69
N ARG A 566 3.22 -12.49 -22.46
CA ARG A 566 3.87 -12.83 -21.19
C ARG A 566 5.07 -11.93 -20.91
N ASP A 567 5.82 -11.56 -21.94
CA ASP A 567 6.93 -10.61 -21.90
C ASP A 567 6.50 -9.17 -22.22
N GLY A 568 5.18 -8.89 -22.21
CA GLY A 568 4.66 -7.54 -22.37
C GLY A 568 5.19 -6.62 -21.27
N GLN A 569 5.57 -5.40 -21.63
CA GLN A 569 6.24 -4.47 -20.72
C GLN A 569 5.27 -3.50 -20.02
N ILE A 570 4.14 -3.16 -20.65
CA ILE A 570 3.13 -2.27 -20.06
C ILE A 570 2.33 -3.03 -19.02
N LEU A 571 2.15 -2.43 -17.85
CA LEU A 571 1.23 -2.90 -16.83
C LEU A 571 -0.10 -2.15 -17.00
N GLU A 572 -1.10 -2.83 -17.55
CA GLU A 572 -2.46 -2.33 -17.75
C GLU A 572 -3.35 -2.88 -16.64
N GLU A 573 -3.70 -2.06 -15.66
CA GLU A 573 -4.45 -2.52 -14.49
C GLU A 573 -5.96 -2.49 -14.65
N GLY A 574 -6.45 -1.85 -15.72
CA GLY A 574 -7.86 -1.51 -15.85
C GLY A 574 -8.27 -0.42 -14.86
N ILE A 575 -9.58 -0.32 -14.55
CA ILE A 575 -10.15 0.74 -13.71
C ILE A 575 -9.87 0.47 -12.23
N THR A 576 -8.62 0.63 -11.82
CA THR A 576 -8.17 0.51 -10.43
C THR A 576 -6.91 1.32 -10.18
N GLU A 577 -7.08 2.59 -9.76
CA GLU A 577 -5.93 3.42 -9.40
C GLU A 577 -5.18 2.85 -8.18
N ALA A 578 -5.91 2.24 -7.24
CA ALA A 578 -5.33 1.56 -6.08
C ALA A 578 -4.43 0.39 -6.50
N GLY A 579 -4.82 -0.36 -7.54
CA GLY A 579 -4.00 -1.41 -8.11
C GLY A 579 -2.79 -0.91 -8.89
N ALA A 580 -2.98 0.14 -9.69
CA ALA A 580 -1.91 0.75 -10.46
C ALA A 580 -0.83 1.37 -9.57
N ILE A 581 -1.18 2.06 -8.47
CA ILE A 581 -0.19 2.56 -7.52
C ILE A 581 0.49 1.44 -6.73
N SER A 582 -0.20 0.33 -6.46
CA SER A 582 0.41 -0.85 -5.81
C SER A 582 1.46 -1.50 -6.72
N SER A 583 1.17 -1.57 -8.03
CA SER A 583 2.11 -2.01 -9.07
C SER A 583 3.30 -1.07 -9.20
N TRP A 584 3.02 0.24 -9.20
CA TRP A 584 4.05 1.28 -9.20
C TRP A 584 4.93 1.16 -7.96
N THR A 585 4.38 0.89 -6.79
CA THR A 585 5.13 0.73 -5.53
C THR A 585 6.07 -0.47 -5.56
N ALA A 586 5.61 -1.61 -6.08
CA ALA A 586 6.45 -2.80 -6.27
C ALA A 586 7.62 -2.51 -7.22
N ALA A 587 7.35 -1.85 -8.35
CA ALA A 587 8.39 -1.44 -9.30
C ALA A 587 9.33 -0.36 -8.75
N ALA A 588 8.81 0.64 -8.05
CA ALA A 588 9.56 1.79 -7.56
C ALA A 588 10.46 1.44 -6.36
N SER A 589 10.20 0.32 -5.69
CA SER A 589 11.01 -0.20 -4.59
C SER A 589 11.85 -1.43 -4.97
N SER A 590 11.80 -1.87 -6.24
CA SER A 590 12.52 -3.05 -6.74
C SER A 590 14.05 -2.94 -6.58
N TYR A 591 14.60 -1.72 -6.61
CA TYR A 591 16.02 -1.48 -6.34
C TYR A 591 16.48 -2.02 -4.98
N SER A 592 15.58 -2.05 -3.99
CA SER A 592 15.81 -2.57 -2.64
C SER A 592 15.33 -4.01 -2.52
N THR A 593 14.10 -4.30 -2.96
CA THR A 593 13.42 -5.59 -2.74
C THR A 593 14.01 -6.73 -3.58
N HIS A 594 14.53 -6.40 -4.76
CA HIS A 594 15.05 -7.38 -5.73
C HIS A 594 16.51 -7.12 -6.13
N ASP A 595 17.17 -6.11 -5.55
CA ASP A 595 18.46 -5.61 -6.01
C ASP A 595 18.45 -5.30 -7.52
N LEU A 596 17.33 -4.74 -7.98
CA LEU A 596 17.03 -4.57 -9.39
C LEU A 596 16.37 -3.21 -9.64
N PRO A 597 17.15 -2.16 -9.92
CA PRO A 597 16.61 -0.85 -10.20
C PRO A 597 15.71 -0.89 -11.45
N THR A 598 14.45 -0.52 -11.27
CA THR A 598 13.46 -0.32 -12.33
C THR A 598 12.87 1.08 -12.20
N LEU A 599 12.36 1.62 -13.31
CA LEU A 599 11.85 2.98 -13.35
C LEU A 599 10.39 2.99 -13.81
N PRO A 600 9.43 3.01 -12.88
CA PRO A 600 8.02 3.04 -13.25
C PRO A 600 7.55 4.45 -13.62
N PHE A 601 6.71 4.51 -14.65
CA PHE A 601 5.94 5.68 -15.06
C PHE A 601 4.47 5.33 -15.01
N TYR A 602 3.77 5.76 -13.97
CA TYR A 602 2.32 5.58 -13.85
C TYR A 602 1.60 6.84 -14.33
N ILE A 603 0.88 6.73 -15.45
CA ILE A 603 0.10 7.83 -16.03
C ILE A 603 -1.40 7.58 -15.87
N TYR A 604 -2.10 8.59 -15.39
CA TYR A 604 -3.51 8.51 -15.00
C TYR A 604 -4.15 9.92 -15.00
N TYR A 605 -5.48 9.99 -14.95
CA TYR A 605 -6.17 11.27 -14.73
C TYR A 605 -5.78 11.84 -13.38
N SER A 606 -5.09 13.00 -13.36
CA SER A 606 -4.52 13.62 -12.16
C SER A 606 -5.44 13.66 -10.93
N MET A 607 -6.75 13.89 -11.14
CA MET A 607 -7.78 13.86 -10.09
C MET A 607 -7.80 12.55 -9.30
N PHE A 608 -7.58 11.41 -9.95
CA PHE A 608 -7.65 10.07 -9.33
C PHE A 608 -6.31 9.60 -8.75
N GLY A 609 -5.32 10.51 -8.61
CA GLY A 609 -4.10 10.26 -7.85
C GLY A 609 -4.28 10.56 -6.37
N PHE A 610 -3.63 11.62 -5.90
CA PHE A 610 -3.58 12.00 -4.48
C PHE A 610 -4.95 12.10 -3.79
N GLN A 611 -6.03 12.44 -4.50
CA GLN A 611 -7.37 12.48 -3.92
C GLN A 611 -7.97 11.07 -3.70
N ARG A 612 -7.72 10.13 -4.60
CA ARG A 612 -8.34 8.79 -4.55
C ARG A 612 -7.48 7.77 -3.81
N ILE A 613 -6.16 7.85 -3.95
CA ILE A 613 -5.18 6.85 -3.48
C ILE A 613 -4.08 7.48 -2.61
N GLY A 614 -4.38 8.59 -1.93
CA GLY A 614 -3.40 9.36 -1.16
C GLY A 614 -2.68 8.56 -0.07
N ASP A 615 -3.38 7.65 0.63
CA ASP A 615 -2.78 6.83 1.68
C ASP A 615 -1.81 5.77 1.12
N LEU A 616 -2.13 5.19 -0.04
CA LEU A 616 -1.21 4.30 -0.78
C LEU A 616 0.05 5.05 -1.24
N ILE A 617 -0.09 6.31 -1.68
CA ILE A 617 1.06 7.16 -2.03
C ILE A 617 1.90 7.48 -0.78
N TRP A 618 1.28 7.70 0.38
CA TRP A 618 1.99 7.89 1.65
C TRP A 618 2.75 6.63 2.08
N ALA A 619 2.14 5.45 1.96
CA ALA A 619 2.81 4.19 2.19
C ALA A 619 3.99 3.99 1.22
N ALA A 620 3.84 4.33 -0.06
CA ALA A 620 4.93 4.24 -1.02
C ALA A 620 6.08 5.23 -0.70
N ALA A 621 5.75 6.41 -0.19
CA ALA A 621 6.73 7.36 0.33
C ALA A 621 7.54 6.79 1.51
N ASP A 622 6.87 6.15 2.48
CA ASP A 622 7.52 5.45 3.60
C ASP A 622 8.38 4.27 3.13
N GLN A 623 7.93 3.53 2.10
CA GLN A 623 8.68 2.44 1.47
C GLN A 623 9.91 2.92 0.67
N ARG A 624 10.14 4.24 0.58
CA ARG A 624 11.27 4.87 -0.13
C ARG A 624 11.24 4.60 -1.64
N CYS A 625 10.05 4.65 -2.23
CA CYS A 625 9.85 4.44 -3.66
C CYS A 625 10.57 5.49 -4.52
N ARG A 626 11.06 5.05 -5.68
CA ARG A 626 11.72 5.85 -6.72
C ARG A 626 11.02 5.64 -8.07
N GLY A 627 10.36 6.67 -8.59
CA GLY A 627 9.64 6.59 -9.86
C GLY A 627 8.91 7.89 -10.23
N PHE A 628 8.11 7.83 -11.30
CA PHE A 628 7.32 8.95 -11.79
C PHE A 628 5.82 8.63 -11.72
N LEU A 629 5.06 9.54 -11.10
CA LEU A 629 3.62 9.66 -11.19
C LEU A 629 3.29 10.79 -12.17
N ILE A 630 2.56 10.48 -13.23
CA ILE A 630 2.19 11.42 -14.28
C ILE A 630 0.69 11.69 -14.16
N GLY A 631 0.35 12.80 -13.52
CA GLY A 631 -1.03 13.29 -13.45
C GLY A 631 -1.42 13.92 -14.78
N ALA A 632 -1.87 13.10 -15.72
CA ALA A 632 -2.34 13.55 -17.02
C ALA A 632 -3.70 14.23 -16.94
N THR A 633 -4.09 14.85 -18.05
CA THR A 633 -5.36 15.59 -18.20
C THR A 633 -5.62 16.56 -17.04
N SER A 634 -4.55 17.18 -16.54
CA SER A 634 -4.56 18.03 -15.36
C SER A 634 -5.05 19.45 -15.63
N GLY A 635 -5.35 20.18 -14.55
CA GLY A 635 -5.80 21.56 -14.58
C GLY A 635 -7.32 21.69 -14.64
N ARG A 636 -7.87 22.55 -13.77
CA ARG A 636 -9.33 22.66 -13.58
C ARG A 636 -10.02 23.15 -14.85
N SER A 637 -9.46 24.16 -15.50
CA SER A 637 -10.04 24.71 -16.74
C SER A 637 -9.63 23.92 -17.99
N THR A 638 -8.53 23.16 -17.92
CA THR A 638 -7.92 22.57 -19.10
C THR A 638 -8.61 21.28 -19.57
N LEU A 639 -9.07 20.43 -18.64
CA LEU A 639 -9.93 19.27 -18.94
C LEU A 639 -11.41 19.68 -19.04
N GLY A 640 -11.72 20.53 -20.01
CA GLY A 640 -12.96 21.32 -20.00
C GLY A 640 -14.27 20.52 -20.05
N GLY A 641 -14.37 19.47 -20.86
CA GLY A 641 -15.62 18.73 -21.08
C GLY A 641 -16.06 17.84 -19.91
N GLU A 642 -15.10 17.30 -19.15
CA GLU A 642 -15.35 16.22 -18.17
C GLU A 642 -16.03 16.68 -16.87
N GLY A 643 -15.91 17.97 -16.54
CA GLY A 643 -16.62 18.59 -15.43
C GLY A 643 -16.17 18.16 -14.03
N LEU A 644 -17.12 18.20 -13.09
CA LEU A 644 -16.90 18.36 -11.65
C LEU A 644 -15.93 17.34 -11.03
N GLN A 645 -16.06 16.05 -11.37
CA GLN A 645 -15.27 14.97 -10.76
C GLN A 645 -13.95 14.66 -11.48
N HIS A 646 -13.61 15.37 -12.56
CA HIS A 646 -12.40 15.10 -13.35
C HIS A 646 -11.45 16.29 -13.42
N GLN A 647 -11.99 17.51 -13.44
CA GLN A 647 -11.21 18.74 -13.51
C GLN A 647 -10.39 18.90 -12.24
N ASP A 648 -9.10 18.59 -12.27
CA ASP A 648 -8.20 18.70 -11.11
C ASP A 648 -7.65 20.10 -10.92
N GLY A 649 -7.91 20.69 -9.76
CA GLY A 649 -7.30 21.94 -9.33
C GLY A 649 -6.76 21.90 -7.92
N ALA A 650 -6.52 20.71 -7.34
CA ALA A 650 -6.07 20.57 -5.95
C ALA A 650 -4.95 19.54 -5.72
N SER A 651 -4.63 18.68 -6.70
CA SER A 651 -3.65 17.61 -6.50
C SER A 651 -2.27 18.10 -6.05
N HIS A 652 -1.78 19.23 -6.58
CA HIS A 652 -0.50 19.83 -6.14
C HIS A 652 -0.49 20.28 -4.68
N LEU A 653 -1.63 20.73 -4.15
CA LEU A 653 -1.74 21.08 -2.74
C LEU A 653 -1.57 19.83 -1.88
N ILE A 654 -2.24 18.73 -2.23
CA ILE A 654 -2.13 17.46 -1.52
C ILE A 654 -0.72 16.88 -1.67
N ALA A 655 -0.16 16.86 -2.88
CA ALA A 655 1.18 16.36 -3.17
C ALA A 655 2.28 17.09 -2.37
N SER A 656 2.11 18.40 -2.13
CA SER A 656 3.07 19.20 -1.36
C SER A 656 3.25 18.72 0.09
N THR A 657 2.27 17.99 0.64
CA THR A 657 2.30 17.41 2.00
C THR A 657 3.20 16.18 2.11
N VAL A 658 3.51 15.49 1.00
CA VAL A 658 4.33 14.28 0.99
C VAL A 658 5.82 14.66 0.91
N PRO A 659 6.64 14.43 1.96
CA PRO A 659 7.97 15.06 2.07
C PRO A 659 8.98 14.75 0.96
N ASN A 660 8.96 13.52 0.44
CA ASN A 660 9.86 13.04 -0.61
C ASN A 660 9.20 12.95 -1.99
N CYS A 661 8.00 13.51 -2.17
CA CYS A 661 7.38 13.73 -3.48
C CYS A 661 7.87 15.06 -4.06
N ARG A 662 8.49 15.06 -5.25
CA ARG A 662 8.88 16.26 -5.99
C ARG A 662 7.79 16.59 -7.01
N ALA A 663 6.95 17.57 -6.69
CA ALA A 663 5.77 17.91 -7.49
C ALA A 663 6.04 19.10 -8.42
N TYR A 664 5.81 18.92 -9.72
CA TYR A 664 6.03 19.94 -10.77
C TYR A 664 4.80 20.09 -11.67
N ASP A 665 4.52 21.34 -12.07
CA ASP A 665 3.48 21.75 -13.02
C ASP A 665 4.10 22.45 -14.24
N PRO A 666 4.80 21.71 -15.12
CA PRO A 666 5.49 22.28 -16.28
C PRO A 666 4.49 22.80 -17.33
N ALA A 667 4.79 23.97 -17.89
CA ALA A 667 4.07 24.59 -18.99
C ALA A 667 4.55 24.07 -20.35
N TYR A 668 5.87 23.93 -20.53
CA TYR A 668 6.47 23.57 -21.82
C TYR A 668 7.16 22.21 -21.82
N ALA A 669 7.29 21.63 -23.01
CA ALA A 669 7.90 20.32 -23.23
C ALA A 669 9.36 20.25 -22.78
N TYR A 670 10.16 21.32 -22.94
CA TYR A 670 11.54 21.31 -22.45
C TYR A 670 11.63 21.30 -20.93
N GLU A 671 10.66 21.86 -20.22
CA GLU A 671 10.63 21.82 -18.75
C GLU A 671 10.42 20.38 -18.29
N VAL A 672 9.48 19.66 -18.93
CA VAL A 672 9.29 18.21 -18.72
C VAL A 672 10.60 17.45 -18.98
N ALA A 673 11.30 17.74 -20.08
CA ALA A 673 12.53 17.06 -20.45
C ALA A 673 13.61 17.20 -19.37
N VAL A 674 13.83 18.44 -18.90
CA VAL A 674 14.82 18.76 -17.86
C VAL A 674 14.44 18.11 -16.52
N ILE A 675 13.16 18.11 -16.14
CA ILE A 675 12.71 17.51 -14.88
C ILE A 675 12.84 15.98 -14.93
N VAL A 676 12.47 15.35 -16.05
CA VAL A 676 12.61 13.89 -16.23
C VAL A 676 14.08 13.48 -16.22
N GLU A 677 14.95 14.19 -16.92
CA GLU A 677 16.40 13.95 -16.88
C GLU A 677 16.95 14.04 -15.45
N ALA A 678 16.63 15.12 -14.72
CA ALA A 678 17.08 15.29 -13.35
C ALA A 678 16.51 14.21 -12.42
N GLY A 679 15.23 13.88 -12.54
CA GLY A 679 14.60 12.85 -11.71
C GLY A 679 15.22 11.47 -11.93
N MET A 680 15.47 11.09 -13.19
CA MET A 680 16.17 9.85 -13.51
C MET A 680 17.56 9.83 -12.88
N ARG A 681 18.36 10.87 -13.08
CA ARG A 681 19.71 10.97 -12.49
C ARG A 681 19.67 10.87 -10.97
N ARG A 682 18.77 11.60 -10.32
CA ARG A 682 18.67 11.66 -8.86
C ARG A 682 18.25 10.33 -8.25
N MET A 683 17.29 9.64 -8.86
CA MET A 683 16.75 8.37 -8.36
C MET A 683 17.62 7.15 -8.69
N LEU A 684 18.14 7.07 -9.91
CA LEU A 684 18.85 5.90 -10.42
C LEU A 684 20.38 6.04 -10.33
N GLY A 685 20.90 7.24 -10.59
CA GLY A 685 22.33 7.55 -10.53
C GLY A 685 22.79 7.83 -9.11
N GLU A 686 22.21 8.87 -8.49
CA GLU A 686 22.55 9.38 -7.15
C GLU A 686 21.82 8.64 -6.02
N GLN A 687 20.87 7.77 -6.36
CA GLN A 687 20.11 6.92 -5.43
C GLN A 687 19.37 7.68 -4.30
N HIS A 688 18.84 8.86 -4.62
CA HIS A 688 17.94 9.58 -3.73
C HIS A 688 16.58 8.86 -3.60
N ASP A 689 16.13 8.70 -2.35
CA ASP A 689 14.82 8.11 -2.00
C ASP A 689 13.69 9.15 -2.12
N GLU A 690 13.45 9.57 -3.35
CA GLU A 690 12.37 10.49 -3.73
C GLU A 690 11.68 9.99 -4.99
N PHE A 691 10.47 10.48 -5.22
CA PHE A 691 9.70 10.22 -6.43
C PHE A 691 9.11 11.52 -6.96
N TYR A 692 8.74 11.52 -8.23
CA TYR A 692 8.31 12.72 -8.93
C TYR A 692 6.82 12.65 -9.27
N TYR A 693 6.12 13.75 -9.03
CA TYR A 693 4.77 13.98 -9.52
C TYR A 693 4.80 15.08 -10.57
N LEU A 694 4.42 14.75 -11.80
CA LEU A 694 4.38 15.68 -12.93
C LEU A 694 2.95 15.78 -13.42
N THR A 695 2.38 16.98 -13.40
CA THR A 695 1.10 17.24 -14.05
C THR A 695 1.31 17.58 -15.51
N VAL A 696 0.51 16.97 -16.38
CA VAL A 696 0.58 17.20 -17.82
C VAL A 696 -0.82 17.36 -18.39
N THR A 697 -0.95 18.22 -19.39
CA THR A 697 -2.23 18.64 -19.94
C THR A 697 -2.48 18.01 -21.31
N ASN A 698 -3.74 18.04 -21.75
CA ASN A 698 -4.15 17.60 -23.08
C ASN A 698 -4.33 18.78 -24.06
N GLU A 699 -3.86 19.98 -23.69
CA GLU A 699 -3.92 21.16 -24.53
C GLU A 699 -2.68 21.25 -25.40
N ASN A 700 -2.86 21.36 -26.71
CA ASN A 700 -1.76 21.60 -27.63
C ASN A 700 -1.40 23.08 -27.58
N LEU A 701 -0.14 23.36 -27.24
CA LEU A 701 0.41 24.71 -27.19
C LEU A 701 1.61 24.79 -28.13
N PRO A 702 1.85 25.94 -28.80
CA PRO A 702 3.11 26.20 -29.49
C PRO A 702 4.28 26.11 -28.50
N GLN A 703 5.20 25.17 -28.75
CA GLN A 703 6.32 24.93 -27.84
C GLN A 703 7.55 25.76 -28.25
N PRO A 704 8.12 26.61 -27.35
CA PRO A 704 9.34 27.35 -27.63
C PRO A 704 10.59 26.47 -27.51
N ASP A 705 11.71 26.96 -28.06
CA ASP A 705 13.03 26.39 -27.79
C ASP A 705 13.44 26.69 -26.34
N MET A 706 14.19 25.78 -25.73
CA MET A 706 14.66 25.95 -24.35
C MET A 706 15.65 27.13 -24.24
N PRO A 707 15.43 28.09 -23.33
CA PRO A 707 16.42 29.13 -23.05
C PRO A 707 17.68 28.55 -22.40
N ALA A 708 18.85 28.97 -22.84
CA ALA A 708 20.15 28.43 -22.38
C ALA A 708 20.37 28.53 -20.84
N HIS A 709 19.71 29.47 -20.17
CA HIS A 709 19.84 29.72 -18.73
C HIS A 709 18.71 29.07 -17.89
N ALA A 710 17.72 28.42 -18.51
CA ALA A 710 16.51 27.99 -17.82
C ALA A 710 16.70 26.72 -16.96
N ALA A 711 17.65 25.84 -17.30
CA ALA A 711 17.78 24.50 -16.70
C ALA A 711 17.77 24.50 -15.17
N GLN A 712 18.60 25.35 -14.55
CA GLN A 712 18.69 25.44 -13.09
C GLN A 712 17.38 25.95 -12.48
N GLY A 713 16.77 26.97 -13.08
CA GLY A 713 15.52 27.53 -12.58
C GLY A 713 14.32 26.60 -12.73
N ILE A 714 14.25 25.83 -13.82
CA ILE A 714 13.24 24.77 -14.02
C ILE A 714 13.27 23.79 -12.85
N LEU A 715 14.46 23.32 -12.45
CA LEU A 715 14.60 22.35 -11.36
C LEU A 715 14.34 22.97 -9.98
N ARG A 716 14.74 24.23 -9.77
CA ARG A 716 14.53 24.95 -8.51
C ARG A 716 13.12 25.54 -8.35
N GLY A 717 12.29 25.46 -9.40
CA GLY A 717 10.85 25.75 -9.34
C GLY A 717 10.40 27.02 -10.07
N MET A 718 11.32 27.88 -10.57
CA MET A 718 10.97 29.00 -11.45
C MET A 718 12.16 29.58 -12.23
N TYR A 719 11.88 30.19 -13.39
CA TYR A 719 12.84 31.01 -14.15
C TYR A 719 12.12 32.10 -14.96
N CYS A 720 12.88 33.13 -15.37
CA CYS A 720 12.33 34.25 -16.12
C CYS A 720 12.23 33.88 -17.61
N VAL A 721 11.03 33.99 -18.17
CA VAL A 721 10.77 33.75 -19.59
C VAL A 721 10.98 35.03 -20.38
N HIS A 722 10.49 36.15 -19.85
CA HIS A 722 10.61 37.46 -20.48
C HIS A 722 10.90 38.55 -19.43
N ARG A 723 11.94 39.34 -19.67
CA ARG A 723 12.31 40.50 -18.83
C ARG A 723 12.49 41.74 -19.71
N PRO A 724 11.57 42.72 -19.66
CA PRO A 724 11.74 43.99 -20.34
C PRO A 724 12.76 44.87 -19.59
N GLN A 725 13.29 45.91 -20.24
CA GLN A 725 14.26 46.83 -19.62
C GLN A 725 13.70 47.59 -18.42
N LYS A 726 12.40 47.90 -18.44
CA LYS A 726 11.69 48.63 -17.37
C LYS A 726 10.34 47.97 -17.11
N ALA A 727 10.32 46.97 -16.24
CA ALA A 727 9.07 46.34 -15.80
C ALA A 727 8.41 47.16 -14.67
N LEU A 728 7.08 47.27 -14.71
CA LEU A 728 6.27 47.85 -13.64
C LEU A 728 5.68 46.80 -12.70
N LEU A 729 5.59 45.54 -13.16
CA LEU A 729 5.07 44.43 -12.38
C LEU A 729 5.63 43.10 -12.87
N ARG A 730 5.23 42.01 -12.21
CA ARG A 730 5.56 40.64 -12.57
C ARG A 730 4.32 39.77 -12.72
N LEU A 731 4.35 38.87 -13.70
CA LEU A 731 3.37 37.83 -13.93
C LEU A 731 4.04 36.46 -13.78
N LEU A 732 3.54 35.65 -12.86
CA LEU A 732 4.00 34.28 -12.62
C LEU A 732 2.92 33.32 -13.11
N GLY A 733 3.25 32.43 -14.04
CA GLY A 733 2.34 31.41 -14.54
C GLY A 733 2.91 30.00 -14.35
N ALA A 734 2.05 29.06 -13.98
CA ALA A 734 2.38 27.63 -13.89
C ALA A 734 1.53 26.81 -14.87
N GLY A 735 2.09 25.71 -15.37
CA GLY A 735 1.40 24.80 -16.29
C GLY A 735 0.71 25.53 -17.45
N PRO A 736 -0.58 25.23 -17.74
CA PRO A 736 -1.30 25.85 -18.85
C PRO A 736 -1.60 27.35 -18.65
N MET A 737 -1.28 27.93 -17.50
CA MET A 737 -1.48 29.37 -17.24
C MET A 737 -0.28 30.23 -17.60
N LEU A 738 0.89 29.65 -17.92
CA LEU A 738 2.02 30.43 -18.41
C LEU A 738 1.71 31.14 -19.75
N PRO A 739 1.13 30.48 -20.76
CA PRO A 739 0.70 31.17 -21.98
C PRO A 739 -0.34 32.28 -21.73
N GLU A 740 -1.25 32.10 -20.77
CA GLU A 740 -2.21 33.15 -20.38
C GLU A 740 -1.50 34.36 -19.73
N ALA A 741 -0.44 34.12 -18.96
CA ALA A 741 0.40 35.18 -18.39
C ALA A 741 1.22 35.92 -19.48
N GLU A 742 1.76 35.21 -20.47
CA GLU A 742 2.42 35.82 -21.64
C GLU A 742 1.43 36.66 -22.46
N ALA A 743 0.22 36.14 -22.71
CA ALA A 743 -0.84 36.87 -23.39
C ALA A 743 -1.25 38.13 -22.60
N ALA A 744 -1.36 38.03 -21.27
CA ALA A 744 -1.66 39.18 -20.42
C ALA A 744 -0.55 40.24 -20.46
N ALA A 745 0.73 39.85 -20.48
CA ALA A 745 1.85 40.78 -20.66
C ALA A 745 1.75 41.54 -21.99
N GLU A 746 1.40 40.83 -23.07
CA GLU A 746 1.23 41.45 -24.38
C GLU A 746 0.02 42.39 -24.42
N LEU A 747 -1.11 42.03 -23.78
CA LEU A 747 -2.27 42.90 -23.65
C LEU A 747 -1.96 44.18 -22.84
N LEU A 748 -1.25 44.04 -21.72
CA LEU A 748 -0.78 45.18 -20.90
C LEU A 748 0.08 46.14 -21.73
N ARG A 749 1.00 45.60 -22.53
CA ARG A 749 1.88 46.37 -23.40
C ARG A 749 1.11 47.08 -24.51
N GLN A 750 0.25 46.36 -25.24
CA GLN A 750 -0.45 46.91 -26.40
C GLN A 750 -1.52 47.93 -26.03
N ARG A 751 -2.25 47.72 -24.93
CA ARG A 751 -3.41 48.55 -24.57
C ARG A 751 -3.06 49.69 -23.61
N TYR A 752 -2.07 49.50 -22.75
CA TYR A 752 -1.81 50.42 -21.63
C TYR A 752 -0.33 50.83 -21.50
N ASP A 753 0.54 50.41 -22.42
CA ASP A 753 2.00 50.64 -22.38
C ASP A 753 2.64 50.17 -21.06
N VAL A 754 2.07 49.13 -20.45
CA VAL A 754 2.58 48.53 -19.22
C VAL A 754 3.47 47.35 -19.58
N GLN A 755 4.74 47.43 -19.17
CA GLN A 755 5.73 46.37 -19.35
C GLN A 755 5.78 45.49 -18.10
N ALA A 756 5.74 44.16 -18.26
CA ALA A 756 5.76 43.20 -17.17
C ALA A 756 6.88 42.16 -17.35
N GLU A 757 7.50 41.72 -16.26
CA GLU A 757 8.28 40.47 -16.30
C GLU A 757 7.33 39.27 -16.36
N VAL A 758 7.67 38.25 -17.13
CA VAL A 758 6.95 36.97 -17.17
C VAL A 758 7.86 35.86 -16.67
N TRP A 759 7.34 35.07 -15.74
CA TRP A 759 8.06 34.00 -15.07
C TRP A 759 7.30 32.68 -15.21
N SER A 760 8.01 31.63 -15.63
CA SER A 760 7.51 30.26 -15.53
C SER A 760 7.77 29.77 -14.12
N VAL A 761 6.72 29.28 -13.46
CA VAL A 761 6.79 28.61 -12.16
C VAL A 761 6.52 27.13 -12.37
N THR A 762 7.59 26.35 -12.45
CA THR A 762 7.51 24.89 -12.63
C THR A 762 7.15 24.16 -11.34
N SER A 763 7.37 24.75 -10.15
CA SER A 763 6.94 24.16 -8.88
C SER A 763 6.82 25.18 -7.75
N PHE A 764 5.59 25.51 -7.35
CA PHE A 764 5.33 26.28 -6.13
C PHE A 764 5.76 25.53 -4.86
N SER A 765 5.62 24.20 -4.85
CA SER A 765 5.91 23.38 -3.67
C SER A 765 7.41 23.32 -3.35
N GLU A 766 8.28 23.19 -4.36
CA GLU A 766 9.73 23.19 -4.16
C GLU A 766 10.24 24.58 -3.78
N LEU A 767 9.70 25.66 -4.36
CA LEU A 767 9.99 27.03 -3.92
C LEU A 767 9.63 27.24 -2.45
N ALA A 768 8.45 26.76 -2.02
CA ALA A 768 8.03 26.89 -0.63
C ALA A 768 8.89 26.06 0.32
N ARG A 769 9.36 24.88 -0.10
CA ARG A 769 10.32 24.06 0.66
C ARG A 769 11.67 24.76 0.81
N ASP A 770 12.17 25.39 -0.25
CA ASP A 770 13.42 26.16 -0.22
C ASP A 770 13.28 27.39 0.68
N GLY A 771 12.16 28.12 0.57
CA GLY A 771 11.82 29.26 1.43
C GLY A 771 11.84 28.91 2.92
N ARG A 772 11.11 27.86 3.33
CA ARG A 772 11.12 27.37 4.74
C ARG A 772 12.52 26.96 5.20
N ARG A 773 13.32 26.36 4.31
CA ARG A 773 14.71 25.95 4.65
C ARG A 773 15.60 27.16 4.90
N ALA A 774 15.52 28.17 4.04
CA ALA A 774 16.27 29.41 4.19
C ALA A 774 15.83 30.18 5.43
N GLU A 775 14.52 30.32 5.66
CA GLU A 775 13.94 30.96 6.85
C GLU A 775 14.41 30.26 8.14
N ARG A 776 14.35 28.92 8.18
CA ARG A 776 14.85 28.16 9.33
C ARG A 776 16.33 28.41 9.58
N LYS A 777 17.17 28.43 8.53
CA LYS A 777 18.61 28.72 8.68
C LYS A 777 18.83 30.12 9.24
N ALA A 778 18.14 31.12 8.69
CA ALA A 778 18.22 32.50 9.16
C ALA A 778 17.78 32.65 10.62
N ALA A 779 16.65 32.05 11.01
CA ALA A 779 16.14 32.08 12.39
C ALA A 779 17.10 31.43 13.40
N LEU A 780 17.91 30.45 12.95
CA LEU A 780 18.92 29.77 13.77
C LEU A 780 20.32 30.43 13.67
N GLY A 781 20.47 31.53 12.92
CA GLY A 781 21.78 32.16 12.69
C GLY A 781 22.78 31.30 11.94
N LEU A 782 22.31 30.29 11.18
CA LEU A 782 23.15 29.40 10.40
C LEU A 782 23.47 30.01 9.03
N GLU A 783 24.71 29.85 8.57
CA GLU A 783 25.09 30.25 7.22
C GLU A 783 24.30 29.46 6.14
N GLY A 784 23.88 30.17 5.10
CA GLY A 784 23.17 29.58 3.97
C GLY A 784 22.90 30.57 2.86
N GLU A 785 22.73 30.05 1.65
CA GLU A 785 22.32 30.87 0.51
C GLU A 785 20.88 31.37 0.70
N PRO A 786 20.55 32.56 0.17
CA PRO A 786 19.16 33.01 0.04
C PRO A 786 18.34 31.99 -0.75
N ALA A 787 17.07 31.83 -0.38
CA ALA A 787 16.12 31.01 -1.13
C ALA A 787 16.13 31.40 -2.62
N TRP A 788 15.94 30.42 -3.51
CA TRP A 788 15.92 30.62 -4.96
C TRP A 788 15.01 31.76 -5.37
N LEU A 789 13.84 31.82 -4.75
CA LEU A 789 12.83 32.83 -4.99
C LEU A 789 13.36 34.24 -4.76
N HIS A 790 14.18 34.49 -3.73
CA HIS A 790 14.80 35.81 -3.51
C HIS A 790 15.89 36.14 -4.54
N GLN A 791 16.54 35.13 -5.11
CA GLN A 791 17.51 35.31 -6.20
C GLN A 791 16.77 35.68 -7.50
N CYS A 792 15.60 35.10 -7.73
CA CYS A 792 14.74 35.40 -8.89
C CYS A 792 14.02 36.75 -8.75
N LEU A 793 13.36 36.97 -7.62
CA LEU A 793 12.49 38.11 -7.33
C LEU A 793 13.20 39.01 -6.32
N ASN A 794 14.10 39.88 -6.79
CA ASN A 794 14.98 40.69 -5.93
C ASN A 794 14.59 42.17 -5.84
N THR A 795 13.36 42.53 -6.23
CA THR A 795 12.82 43.91 -6.13
C THR A 795 11.37 43.88 -5.68
N ASP A 796 10.84 45.01 -5.20
CA ASP A 796 9.47 45.14 -4.67
C ASP A 796 8.37 45.33 -5.74
N LEU A 797 8.62 44.90 -6.99
CA LEU A 797 7.61 44.99 -8.04
C LEU A 797 6.33 44.22 -7.66
N PRO A 798 5.13 44.83 -7.81
CA PRO A 798 3.89 44.11 -7.59
C PRO A 798 3.81 42.88 -8.49
N THR A 799 3.27 41.80 -7.95
CA THR A 799 3.34 40.47 -8.55
C THR A 799 1.95 39.82 -8.59
N VAL A 800 1.54 39.36 -9.76
CA VAL A 800 0.36 38.50 -9.95
C VAL A 800 0.83 37.09 -10.27
N ALA A 801 0.39 36.10 -9.50
CA ALA A 801 0.61 34.69 -9.79
C ALA A 801 -0.70 34.01 -10.17
N VAL A 802 -0.68 33.19 -11.21
CA VAL A 802 -1.82 32.47 -11.75
C VAL A 802 -1.51 30.99 -11.93
N SER A 803 -2.46 30.13 -11.59
CA SER A 803 -2.37 28.68 -11.72
C SER A 803 -3.74 28.10 -12.10
N ASP A 804 -3.76 26.97 -12.80
CA ASP A 804 -5.00 26.21 -13.09
C ASP A 804 -5.43 25.33 -11.89
N TYR A 805 -4.93 25.69 -10.71
CA TYR A 805 -5.18 25.11 -9.39
C TYR A 805 -5.74 26.19 -8.45
N VAL A 806 -6.30 25.78 -7.32
CA VAL A 806 -6.82 26.69 -6.28
C VAL A 806 -5.76 27.71 -5.82
N ARG A 807 -6.18 28.92 -5.42
CA ARG A 807 -5.27 30.00 -4.99
C ARG A 807 -4.29 29.59 -3.90
N ALA A 808 -4.66 28.62 -3.06
CA ALA A 808 -3.78 28.04 -2.05
C ALA A 808 -2.48 27.47 -2.61
N VAL A 809 -2.41 27.07 -3.89
CA VAL A 809 -1.17 26.59 -4.54
C VAL A 809 -0.17 27.73 -4.77
N PRO A 810 -0.47 28.79 -5.55
CA PRO A 810 0.44 29.92 -5.67
C PRO A 810 0.62 30.70 -4.35
N ASP A 811 -0.31 30.62 -3.40
CA ASP A 811 -0.15 31.24 -2.07
C ASP A 811 0.92 30.56 -1.21
N GLN A 812 1.36 29.34 -1.53
CA GLN A 812 2.40 28.64 -0.79
C GLN A 812 3.70 29.44 -0.66
N ILE A 813 4.01 30.30 -1.64
CA ILE A 813 5.25 31.09 -1.66
C ILE A 813 5.09 32.53 -1.14
N ARG A 814 3.87 32.93 -0.74
CA ARG A 814 3.53 34.32 -0.37
C ARG A 814 4.49 34.93 0.65
N ALA A 815 4.95 34.15 1.62
CA ALA A 815 5.83 34.62 2.70
C ALA A 815 7.20 35.12 2.22
N TRP A 816 7.64 34.72 1.02
CA TRP A 816 8.97 35.04 0.50
C TRP A 816 8.94 35.94 -0.74
N VAL A 817 7.76 36.24 -1.30
CA VAL A 817 7.64 37.17 -2.45
C VAL A 817 7.73 38.63 -1.97
N PRO A 818 8.67 39.43 -2.50
CA PRO A 818 8.75 40.86 -2.16
C PRO A 818 7.61 41.66 -2.80
N GLY A 819 7.23 42.77 -2.18
CA GLY A 819 6.16 43.65 -2.65
C GLY A 819 4.75 43.09 -2.49
N HIS A 820 3.78 43.70 -3.19
CA HIS A 820 2.39 43.23 -3.17
C HIS A 820 2.23 41.97 -4.04
N TYR A 821 1.66 40.91 -3.45
CA TYR A 821 1.46 39.62 -4.11
C TYR A 821 -0.03 39.26 -4.21
N ARG A 822 -0.52 39.06 -5.42
CA ARG A 822 -1.90 38.66 -5.72
C ARG A 822 -1.93 37.30 -6.41
N THR A 823 -2.78 36.40 -5.93
CA THR A 823 -2.93 35.05 -6.47
C THR A 823 -4.26 34.91 -7.17
N LEU A 824 -4.26 34.29 -8.35
CA LEU A 824 -5.42 33.85 -9.11
C LEU A 824 -5.36 32.32 -9.22
N GLY A 825 -6.52 31.69 -9.13
CA GLY A 825 -6.62 30.24 -9.10
C GLY A 825 -8.05 29.78 -9.26
N THR A 826 -8.22 28.49 -9.49
CA THR A 826 -9.49 27.86 -9.84
C THR A 826 -10.18 27.25 -8.62
N ASP A 827 -10.45 28.09 -7.62
CA ASP A 827 -11.25 27.74 -6.45
C ASP A 827 -12.68 27.36 -6.86
N GLY A 828 -13.32 26.48 -6.08
CA GLY A 828 -14.67 25.96 -6.37
C GLY A 828 -14.71 24.69 -7.22
N PHE A 829 -15.93 24.16 -7.41
CA PHE A 829 -16.15 22.94 -8.20
C PHE A 829 -16.02 23.17 -9.71
N GLY A 830 -15.48 22.17 -10.40
CA GLY A 830 -15.46 22.09 -11.85
C GLY A 830 -16.85 22.03 -12.49
N ARG A 831 -16.91 22.31 -13.81
CA ARG A 831 -18.12 22.24 -14.65
C ARG A 831 -17.74 22.04 -16.11
N SER A 832 -18.63 21.44 -16.89
CA SER A 832 -18.38 21.18 -18.32
C SER A 832 -18.58 22.45 -19.16
N ASP A 833 -17.52 22.92 -19.82
CA ASP A 833 -17.57 24.00 -20.83
C ASP A 833 -16.26 24.01 -21.65
N THR A 834 -16.15 24.93 -22.61
CA THR A 834 -14.90 25.23 -23.32
C THR A 834 -13.84 25.80 -22.37
N ARG A 835 -12.55 25.55 -22.65
CA ARG A 835 -11.43 26.07 -21.84
C ARG A 835 -11.51 27.58 -21.63
N ALA A 836 -11.81 28.33 -22.69
CA ALA A 836 -11.96 29.79 -22.64
C ALA A 836 -13.07 30.22 -21.66
N ARG A 837 -14.23 29.55 -21.68
CA ARG A 837 -15.33 29.84 -20.75
C ARG A 837 -15.01 29.43 -19.32
N LEU A 838 -14.25 28.36 -19.11
CA LEU A 838 -13.81 27.96 -17.77
C LEU A 838 -12.77 28.92 -17.20
N ARG A 839 -11.80 29.36 -18.01
CA ARG A 839 -10.80 30.36 -17.60
C ARG A 839 -11.44 31.71 -17.29
N ASP A 840 -12.48 32.09 -18.03
CA ASP A 840 -13.30 33.27 -17.72
C ASP A 840 -14.13 33.04 -16.44
N PHE A 841 -14.78 31.87 -16.32
CA PHE A 841 -15.60 31.52 -15.16
C PHE A 841 -14.81 31.54 -13.84
N PHE A 842 -13.62 30.94 -13.83
CA PHE A 842 -12.72 30.91 -12.67
C PHE A 842 -11.86 32.18 -12.53
N GLU A 843 -12.01 33.16 -13.45
CA GLU A 843 -11.33 34.45 -13.41
C GLU A 843 -9.78 34.34 -13.47
N ILE A 844 -9.27 33.42 -14.30
CA ILE A 844 -7.83 33.12 -14.46
C ILE A 844 -7.27 33.40 -15.86
N GLY A 845 -8.13 33.69 -16.86
CA GLY A 845 -7.68 34.01 -18.22
C GLY A 845 -6.92 35.34 -18.34
N ALA A 846 -6.25 35.56 -19.46
CA ALA A 846 -5.41 36.74 -19.71
C ALA A 846 -6.08 38.08 -19.36
N GLU A 847 -7.35 38.29 -19.76
CA GLU A 847 -8.10 39.53 -19.48
C GLU A 847 -8.31 39.77 -17.96
N TRP A 848 -8.45 38.70 -17.16
CA TRP A 848 -8.53 38.78 -15.70
C TRP A 848 -7.17 39.07 -15.06
N ILE A 849 -6.09 38.47 -15.59
CA ILE A 849 -4.72 38.76 -15.16
C ILE A 849 -4.40 40.25 -15.38
N VAL A 850 -4.77 40.82 -16.55
CA VAL A 850 -4.60 42.25 -16.87
C VAL A 850 -5.36 43.12 -15.87
N LEU A 851 -6.62 42.81 -15.55
CA LEU A 851 -7.40 43.56 -14.56
C LEU A 851 -6.69 43.58 -13.21
N HIS A 852 -6.24 42.42 -12.75
CA HIS A 852 -5.59 42.29 -11.44
C HIS A 852 -4.21 42.93 -11.39
N ALA A 853 -3.47 42.93 -12.49
CA ALA A 853 -2.22 43.66 -12.67
C ALA A 853 -2.43 45.18 -12.57
N LEU A 854 -3.35 45.72 -13.37
CA LEU A 854 -3.69 47.15 -13.34
C LEU A 854 -4.21 47.58 -11.98
N ASP A 855 -5.00 46.76 -11.31
CA ASP A 855 -5.48 47.08 -9.96
C ASP A 855 -4.37 47.09 -8.90
N LEU A 856 -3.35 46.23 -9.02
CA LEU A 856 -2.15 46.34 -8.17
C LEU A 856 -1.38 47.63 -8.44
N LEU A 857 -1.22 48.02 -9.71
CA LEU A 857 -0.60 49.29 -10.07
C LEU A 857 -1.41 50.49 -9.56
N CYS A 858 -2.74 50.46 -9.66
CA CYS A 858 -3.64 51.48 -9.11
C CYS A 858 -3.46 51.70 -7.61
N ASN A 859 -3.21 50.64 -6.85
CA ASN A 859 -3.00 50.74 -5.40
C ASN A 859 -1.68 51.43 -5.05
N GLN A 860 -0.71 51.45 -5.98
CA GLN A 860 0.56 52.16 -5.84
C GLN A 860 0.50 53.58 -6.44
N ASP A 861 -0.18 53.74 -7.57
CA ASP A 861 -0.33 54.99 -8.30
C ASP A 861 -1.73 55.08 -8.92
N SER A 862 -2.53 56.06 -8.50
CA SER A 862 -3.91 56.24 -8.95
C SER A 862 -4.03 56.65 -10.43
N THR A 863 -2.93 56.99 -11.12
CA THR A 863 -2.95 57.29 -12.56
C THR A 863 -3.44 56.11 -13.41
N TRP A 864 -3.29 54.87 -12.92
CA TRP A 864 -3.74 53.66 -13.60
C TRP A 864 -5.26 53.41 -13.52
N GLN A 865 -6.01 54.24 -12.77
CA GLN A 865 -7.44 54.02 -12.53
C GLN A 865 -8.26 53.96 -13.84
N ALA A 866 -7.98 54.85 -14.80
CA ALA A 866 -8.67 54.85 -16.08
C ALA A 866 -8.38 53.57 -16.89
N ALA A 867 -7.14 53.08 -16.87
CA ALA A 867 -6.76 51.83 -17.55
C ALA A 867 -7.47 50.62 -16.91
N ARG A 868 -7.49 50.55 -15.57
CA ARG A 868 -8.19 49.49 -14.84
C ARG A 868 -9.69 49.51 -15.12
N ASP A 869 -10.31 50.69 -15.12
CA ASP A 869 -11.76 50.82 -15.33
C ASP A 869 -12.15 50.52 -16.80
N ASP A 870 -11.30 50.88 -17.78
CA ASP A 870 -11.44 50.42 -19.18
C ASP A 870 -11.37 48.89 -19.27
N GLN A 871 -10.35 48.27 -18.67
CA GLN A 871 -10.22 46.80 -18.67
C GLN A 871 -11.42 46.12 -18.00
N ARG A 872 -11.88 46.68 -16.88
CA ARG A 872 -13.07 46.18 -16.15
C ARG A 872 -14.32 46.19 -17.03
N SER A 873 -14.49 47.20 -17.89
CA SER A 873 -15.64 47.29 -18.80
C SER A 873 -15.66 46.19 -19.89
N ARG A 874 -14.52 45.54 -20.14
CA ARG A 874 -14.36 44.48 -21.14
C ARG A 874 -14.71 43.08 -20.61
N LEU A 875 -14.81 42.95 -19.29
CA LEU A 875 -15.07 41.67 -18.61
C LEU A 875 -16.56 41.46 -18.35
N THR A 876 -17.00 40.21 -18.41
CA THR A 876 -18.37 39.84 -18.01
C THR A 876 -18.43 39.63 -16.50
N ILE A 877 -18.63 40.72 -15.76
CA ILE A 877 -18.60 40.71 -14.29
C ILE A 877 -19.91 40.15 -13.73
N ARG A 878 -19.81 39.18 -12.81
CA ARG A 878 -20.94 38.66 -12.02
C ARG A 878 -20.87 39.27 -10.62
N GLN A 879 -22.00 39.77 -10.09
CA GLN A 879 -22.05 40.37 -8.74
C GLN A 879 -21.60 39.39 -7.64
N THR A 880 -21.88 38.10 -7.83
CA THR A 880 -21.30 37.01 -7.03
C THR A 880 -20.69 36.00 -8.00
N ALA A 881 -19.40 35.72 -7.82
CA ALA A 881 -18.75 34.67 -8.58
C ALA A 881 -19.23 33.32 -8.04
N ALA A 882 -19.89 32.52 -8.87
CA ALA A 882 -20.54 31.29 -8.41
C ALA A 882 -19.57 30.21 -7.90
N TRP A 883 -18.25 30.41 -8.08
CA TRP A 883 -17.21 29.55 -7.52
C TRP A 883 -16.74 29.98 -6.11
N LEU A 884 -17.17 31.16 -5.61
CA LEU A 884 -16.89 31.65 -4.26
C LEU A 884 -17.88 31.17 -3.19
N ASN A 885 -19.02 30.60 -3.58
CA ASN A 885 -20.13 30.23 -2.69
C ASN A 885 -20.22 28.74 -2.41
#